data_AF-A0A8H5T8Q1-F1
#
_entry.id   AF-A0A8H5T8Q1-F1
#
_cell.length_a   1.000
_cell.length_b   1.000
_cell.length_c   1.000
_cell.angle_alpha   90.00
_cell.angle_beta   90.00
_cell.angle_gamma   90.00
#
_symmetry.space_group_name_H-M   'P 1'
#
loop_
_entity.id
_entity.type
_entity.pdbx_description
1 polymer ?
#
loop_
_entity_poly.entity_id
_entity_poly.type
_entity_poly.pdbx_seq_one_letter_code
_entity_poly.pdbx_strand_id
1 'polypeptide(L)'
;MAGRNSDSQSQTSPLESGDSPRPRQAACLERCRRCIQLDCECVRPAYHPGRQKGIKNKRTGLDKALYQIDQAVKRARSASQKNPEDDRILNHLQELLSNANTPEHATTRGYSVSGDGDEDAYSEEEEEQDPVAMPDFIQRTQQSLAIDDAENPLQLLARASYIQPSPESRHGNSPIQAHTASTQGQTEDEIQAFFAPAQVHLDVGPDVDPVSLGLVSEEEADKLFNLSAFLYTSIMAASALFMPSAAALSKRLSNHARTLAHRVMVNRYRSVEIVLAFMVNIPWMFPGQHSTDDETCTYISIANTVATDLSLHKSLISPEMIGSGSGIGLARGDCLDPRAALTMDGFPEIDPWSEKGRLFLRNRERCWLSLFVLERGMSLARGRPFSVPMTRSLKDCDNWHRSEYADPLDGHLVSMAVLRRDLDALFATVRALCDGSQMASSDGSLIAQSIQGSIERFFDQWYTEWGVSIGKGPDRRLPPYVEILVTHTRLSIYGGVINHPTAPLEVRRFFHTAGLSSALNVMRAAIQGESQLQSMPNNTAIMISFAACFALTLSSYATGGSALAPSVRNLIDETATVLERIGKVTRHRNGLSIKYGKYLKQIVRRAATGDGISDPRMPIVNEAPITTPTFLDQQALWPEPLQFSAMSDDQIVQALNQPGNDFEPSFGGLSWEDMTNFEWLYWPEVGI
;
A
#
# COMPACT_ATOMS: atom_id res chain seq x y z
N MET A 1 -48.68 -14.69 29.97
CA MET A 1 -49.78 -15.64 29.68
C MET A 1 -49.36 -16.42 28.45
N ALA A 2 -48.67 -17.57 28.56
CA ALA A 2 -49.10 -18.88 29.05
C ALA A 2 -49.95 -19.66 28.04
N GLY A 3 -49.47 -20.87 27.69
CA GLY A 3 -50.11 -21.90 26.86
C GLY A 3 -49.09 -22.51 25.88
N ARG A 4 -48.13 -23.37 26.27
CA ARG A 4 -48.18 -24.73 26.82
C ARG A 4 -49.00 -25.73 25.99
N ASN A 5 -48.31 -26.75 25.44
CA ASN A 5 -48.55 -28.20 25.61
C ASN A 5 -47.57 -28.98 24.70
N SER A 6 -46.56 -29.69 25.26
CA SER A 6 -46.57 -31.11 25.73
C SER A 6 -46.37 -32.10 24.56
N ASP A 7 -45.55 -33.17 24.57
CA ASP A 7 -44.78 -33.87 25.61
C ASP A 7 -43.80 -34.90 24.97
N SER A 8 -42.80 -35.31 25.79
CA SER A 8 -42.10 -36.62 25.90
C SER A 8 -41.40 -37.26 24.67
N GLN A 9 -40.06 -37.43 24.64
CA GLN A 9 -39.15 -38.36 25.37
C GLN A 9 -39.25 -39.87 25.03
N SER A 10 -38.16 -40.43 24.48
CA SER A 10 -37.42 -41.65 24.93
C SER A 10 -36.50 -42.17 23.81
N GLN A 11 -35.17 -41.98 23.88
CA GLN A 11 -34.15 -42.99 24.24
C GLN A 11 -34.33 -44.38 23.59
N THR A 12 -33.35 -44.83 22.80
CA THR A 12 -32.39 -45.92 23.10
C THR A 12 -31.63 -46.37 21.82
N SER A 13 -30.29 -46.36 21.88
CA SER A 13 -29.40 -47.21 21.05
C SER A 13 -29.32 -48.62 21.67
N PRO A 14 -28.87 -49.69 20.97
CA PRO A 14 -27.42 -49.96 20.90
C PRO A 14 -26.92 -50.71 19.62
N LEU A 15 -25.60 -50.92 19.60
CA LEU A 15 -24.69 -51.53 18.63
C LEU A 15 -25.06 -52.94 18.12
N GLU A 16 -24.67 -53.30 16.88
CA GLU A 16 -23.60 -54.29 16.61
C GLU A 16 -23.27 -54.47 15.10
N SER A 17 -22.09 -55.04 14.89
CA SER A 17 -21.23 -55.24 13.72
C SER A 17 -21.73 -56.11 12.55
N GLY A 18 -21.13 -55.96 11.37
CA GLY A 18 -21.08 -57.04 10.36
C GLY A 18 -20.73 -56.60 8.93
N ASP A 19 -19.84 -57.37 8.30
CA ASP A 19 -19.15 -57.16 7.02
C ASP A 19 -19.99 -57.06 5.73
N SER A 20 -19.35 -56.45 4.71
CA SER A 20 -19.70 -56.36 3.27
C SER A 20 -19.98 -57.71 2.57
N PRO A 21 -20.75 -57.79 1.45
CA PRO A 21 -20.27 -57.31 0.14
C PRO A 21 -21.34 -56.69 -0.82
N ARG A 22 -20.83 -55.91 -1.78
CA ARG A 22 -21.56 -55.27 -2.89
C ARG A 22 -22.31 -56.27 -3.78
N PRO A 23 -23.37 -55.78 -4.47
CA PRO A 23 -23.43 -55.99 -5.91
C PRO A 23 -23.63 -54.71 -6.71
N ARG A 24 -23.32 -54.85 -8.00
CA ARG A 24 -23.12 -53.85 -9.03
C ARG A 24 -24.43 -53.28 -9.58
N GLN A 25 -24.35 -52.03 -10.04
CA GLN A 25 -25.09 -51.41 -11.16
C GLN A 25 -26.60 -51.69 -11.26
N ALA A 26 -27.40 -50.74 -10.80
CA ALA A 26 -28.68 -50.41 -11.40
C ALA A 26 -28.74 -48.89 -11.61
N ALA A 27 -28.98 -48.49 -12.85
CA ALA A 27 -29.26 -47.11 -13.23
C ALA A 27 -30.55 -46.64 -12.54
N CYS A 28 -30.49 -45.48 -11.88
CA CYS A 28 -31.69 -44.73 -11.52
C CYS A 28 -31.40 -43.24 -11.74
N LEU A 29 -32.01 -42.73 -12.79
CA LEU A 29 -32.29 -41.32 -13.03
C LEU A 29 -33.10 -40.81 -11.84
N GLU A 30 -32.57 -39.86 -11.07
CA GLU A 30 -33.34 -38.82 -10.36
C GLU A 30 -32.41 -37.91 -9.53
N ARG A 31 -32.82 -36.64 -9.36
CA ARG A 31 -32.08 -35.54 -8.73
C ARG A 31 -31.51 -35.94 -7.35
N CYS A 32 -30.35 -35.42 -6.97
CA CYS A 32 -29.79 -35.70 -5.64
C CYS A 32 -30.60 -35.01 -4.51
N ARG A 33 -30.56 -35.57 -3.31
CA ARG A 33 -31.33 -35.09 -2.13
C ARG A 33 -31.16 -33.60 -1.83
N ARG A 34 -29.97 -33.05 -2.11
CA ARG A 34 -29.64 -31.62 -1.94
C ARG A 34 -30.29 -30.74 -3.01
N CYS A 35 -30.32 -31.18 -4.26
CA CYS A 35 -30.97 -30.44 -5.35
C CYS A 35 -32.49 -30.52 -5.27
N ILE A 36 -33.04 -31.57 -4.65
CA ILE A 36 -34.47 -31.67 -4.30
C ILE A 36 -34.85 -30.65 -3.22
N GLN A 37 -34.02 -30.48 -2.19
CA GLN A 37 -34.28 -29.50 -1.12
C GLN A 37 -34.17 -28.04 -1.57
N LEU A 38 -33.34 -27.76 -2.58
CA LEU A 38 -33.06 -26.40 -3.06
C LEU A 38 -33.84 -26.03 -4.32
N ASP A 39 -34.76 -26.90 -4.75
CA ASP A 39 -35.48 -26.88 -6.03
C ASP A 39 -34.66 -26.38 -7.23
N CYS A 40 -33.44 -26.92 -7.37
CA CYS A 40 -32.54 -26.60 -8.47
C CYS A 40 -32.20 -27.83 -9.32
N GLU A 41 -31.76 -27.58 -10.55
CA GLU A 41 -31.41 -28.64 -11.50
C GLU A 41 -30.14 -29.39 -11.08
N CYS A 42 -30.18 -30.73 -11.13
CA CYS A 42 -29.08 -31.57 -10.67
C CYS A 42 -28.12 -31.90 -11.83
N VAL A 43 -27.29 -30.94 -12.22
CA VAL A 43 -26.27 -31.13 -13.27
C VAL A 43 -25.06 -31.89 -12.70
N ARG A 44 -24.82 -33.12 -13.19
CA ARG A 44 -23.59 -33.88 -12.89
C ARG A 44 -22.58 -33.69 -14.03
N PRO A 45 -21.39 -33.10 -13.79
CA PRO A 45 -20.33 -33.05 -14.78
C PRO A 45 -19.89 -34.46 -15.19
N ALA A 46 -19.62 -34.68 -16.48
CA ALA A 46 -19.18 -35.97 -17.03
C ALA A 46 -17.75 -36.41 -16.61
N TYR A 47 -17.11 -35.67 -15.70
CA TYR A 47 -15.77 -35.94 -15.21
C TYR A 47 -15.81 -36.41 -13.75
N HIS A 48 -15.24 -37.58 -13.48
CA HIS A 48 -15.08 -38.11 -12.12
C HIS A 48 -13.69 -37.71 -11.61
N PRO A 49 -13.55 -36.74 -10.68
CA PRO A 49 -12.28 -36.51 -10.03
C PRO A 49 -11.97 -37.73 -9.14
N GLY A 50 -11.03 -38.55 -9.59
CA GLY A 50 -10.53 -39.67 -8.81
C GLY A 50 -9.92 -39.17 -7.49
N ARG A 51 -10.23 -39.85 -6.39
CA ARG A 51 -9.59 -39.66 -5.09
C ARG A 51 -8.09 -39.97 -5.23
N GLN A 52 -7.24 -38.96 -5.20
CA GLN A 52 -5.79 -39.16 -5.11
C GLN A 52 -5.46 -39.96 -3.83
N LYS A 53 -4.73 -41.07 -3.97
CA LYS A 53 -4.10 -41.77 -2.85
C LYS A 53 -3.13 -40.80 -2.18
N GLY A 54 -3.20 -40.68 -0.86
CA GLY A 54 -2.37 -39.77 -0.08
C GLY A 54 -0.89 -39.97 -0.34
N ILE A 55 -0.23 -38.94 -0.87
CA ILE A 55 1.22 -38.90 -1.07
C ILE A 55 1.85 -38.36 0.22
N LYS A 56 2.29 -39.26 1.10
CA LYS A 56 3.27 -38.93 2.14
C LYS A 56 4.66 -38.92 1.49
N ASN A 57 5.13 -37.74 1.07
CA ASN A 57 6.54 -37.29 1.03
C ASN A 57 6.65 -36.00 0.19
N LYS A 58 6.36 -34.85 0.82
CA LYS A 58 6.49 -33.50 0.23
C LYS A 58 7.92 -32.95 0.34
N ARG A 59 8.92 -33.59 -0.27
CA ARG A 59 10.24 -32.96 -0.47
C ARG A 59 10.76 -33.29 -1.86
N THR A 60 10.89 -32.27 -2.71
CA THR A 60 11.36 -32.38 -4.10
C THR A 60 12.50 -31.40 -4.32
N GLY A 61 13.45 -31.76 -5.19
CA GLY A 61 14.59 -30.90 -5.51
C GLY A 61 15.47 -30.62 -4.28
N LEU A 62 15.80 -29.33 -4.10
CA LEU A 62 16.79 -28.85 -3.14
C LEU A 62 16.43 -29.16 -1.67
N ASP A 63 15.13 -29.12 -1.32
CA ASP A 63 14.63 -29.47 0.02
C ASP A 63 14.85 -30.93 0.39
N LYS A 64 14.84 -31.83 -0.61
CA LYS A 64 15.15 -33.25 -0.39
C LYS A 64 16.63 -33.44 -0.14
N ALA A 65 17.48 -32.73 -0.88
CA ALA A 65 18.93 -32.77 -0.73
C ALA A 65 19.36 -32.20 0.64
N LEU A 66 18.82 -31.05 1.04
CA LEU A 66 19.09 -30.45 2.37
C LEU A 66 18.65 -31.36 3.51
N TYR A 67 17.50 -32.00 3.39
CA TYR A 67 17.05 -32.96 4.40
C TYR A 67 17.96 -34.20 4.50
N GLN A 68 18.46 -34.69 3.37
CA GLN A 68 19.40 -35.82 3.35
C GLN A 68 20.72 -35.45 4.01
N ILE A 69 21.23 -34.24 3.75
CA ILE A 69 22.43 -33.71 4.40
C ILE A 69 22.22 -33.55 5.91
N ASP A 70 21.11 -32.94 6.35
CA ASP A 70 20.80 -32.75 7.77
C ASP A 70 20.67 -34.09 8.52
N GLN A 71 20.07 -35.09 7.90
CA GLN A 71 19.97 -36.45 8.44
C GLN A 71 21.35 -37.15 8.51
N ALA A 72 22.18 -37.02 7.48
CA ALA A 72 23.52 -37.59 7.46
C ALA A 72 24.42 -36.98 8.56
N VAL A 73 24.37 -35.65 8.75
CA VAL A 73 25.10 -34.95 9.82
C VAL A 73 24.60 -35.37 11.21
N LYS A 74 23.28 -35.49 11.40
CA LYS A 74 22.70 -35.95 12.68
C LYS A 74 23.14 -37.37 13.03
N ARG A 75 23.16 -38.28 12.05
CA ARG A 75 23.60 -39.68 12.26
C ARG A 75 25.09 -39.80 12.51
N ALA A 76 25.92 -39.02 11.81
CA ALA A 76 27.36 -38.97 12.04
C ALA A 76 27.70 -38.52 13.47
N ARG A 77 26.89 -37.63 14.06
CA ARG A 77 27.05 -37.18 15.45
C ARG A 77 26.60 -38.19 16.50
N SER A 78 25.71 -39.14 16.18
CA SER A 78 25.12 -40.07 17.16
C SER A 78 25.82 -41.43 17.30
N ALA A 79 26.99 -41.64 16.67
CA ALA A 79 27.87 -42.81 16.83
C ALA A 79 27.19 -44.21 16.84
N SER A 80 26.06 -44.37 16.15
CA SER A 80 25.34 -45.64 16.04
C SER A 80 24.97 -45.89 14.58
N GLN A 81 25.64 -46.89 13.98
CA GLN A 81 25.59 -47.36 12.60
C GLN A 81 26.13 -46.40 11.52
N LYS A 82 27.29 -46.75 10.94
CA LYS A 82 27.86 -46.09 9.76
C LYS A 82 27.18 -46.64 8.50
N ASN A 83 26.49 -45.78 7.77
CA ASN A 83 25.94 -46.07 6.45
C ASN A 83 26.89 -45.53 5.37
N PRO A 84 27.37 -46.35 4.41
CA PRO A 84 28.33 -45.90 3.39
C PRO A 84 27.80 -44.78 2.47
N GLU A 85 26.48 -44.59 2.37
CA GLU A 85 25.90 -43.45 1.64
C GLU A 85 26.06 -42.12 2.39
N ASP A 86 26.05 -42.13 3.73
CA ASP A 86 26.20 -40.93 4.54
C ASP A 86 27.65 -40.40 4.44
N ASP A 87 28.65 -41.31 4.38
CA ASP A 87 30.06 -40.95 4.15
C ASP A 87 30.28 -40.33 2.77
N ARG A 88 29.58 -40.80 1.72
CA ARG A 88 29.65 -40.19 0.38
C ARG A 88 29.08 -38.77 0.36
N ILE A 89 27.96 -38.56 1.04
CA ILE A 89 27.32 -37.24 1.14
C ILE A 89 28.20 -36.27 1.91
N LEU A 90 28.81 -36.71 3.01
CA LEU A 90 29.71 -35.87 3.83
C LEU A 90 31.02 -35.53 3.10
N ASN A 91 31.61 -36.48 2.37
CA ASN A 91 32.81 -36.23 1.57
C ASN A 91 32.54 -35.25 0.42
N HIS A 92 31.40 -35.39 -0.27
CA HIS A 92 31.00 -34.43 -1.31
C HIS A 92 30.76 -33.02 -0.74
N LEU A 93 30.23 -32.93 0.49
CA LEU A 93 30.01 -31.65 1.17
C LEU A 93 31.34 -31.01 1.62
N GLN A 94 32.32 -31.81 2.03
CA GLN A 94 33.68 -31.34 2.32
C GLN A 94 34.39 -30.84 1.06
N GLU A 95 34.20 -31.50 -0.08
CA GLU A 95 34.76 -31.10 -1.37
C GLU A 95 34.17 -29.76 -1.87
N LEU A 96 32.87 -29.56 -1.71
CA LEU A 96 32.21 -28.29 -2.03
C LEU A 96 32.68 -27.15 -1.12
N LEU A 97 32.91 -27.42 0.17
CA LEU A 97 33.42 -26.43 1.13
C LEU A 97 34.91 -26.12 0.92
N SER A 98 35.71 -27.09 0.47
CA SER A 98 37.11 -26.84 0.12
C SER A 98 37.24 -25.99 -1.15
N ASN A 99 36.36 -26.19 -2.13
CA ASN A 99 36.34 -25.40 -3.36
C ASN A 99 35.81 -23.97 -3.17
N ALA A 100 35.06 -23.70 -2.08
CA ALA A 100 34.59 -22.37 -1.73
C ALA A 100 35.66 -21.50 -1.00
N ASN A 101 36.77 -22.09 -0.55
CA ASN A 101 37.79 -21.41 0.26
C ASN A 101 39.08 -21.04 -0.51
N THR A 102 39.10 -21.15 -1.84
CA THR A 102 40.21 -20.68 -2.70
C THR A 102 39.80 -19.42 -3.49
N PRO A 103 40.53 -18.29 -3.41
CA PRO A 103 40.20 -17.09 -4.17
C PRO A 103 40.73 -17.12 -5.62
N GLU A 104 39.83 -16.74 -6.54
CA GLU A 104 40.04 -16.18 -7.89
C GLU A 104 40.56 -17.07 -9.04
N HIS A 105 39.68 -17.37 -10.02
CA HIS A 105 39.63 -16.73 -11.35
C HIS A 105 38.68 -17.50 -12.29
N ALA A 106 37.73 -16.79 -12.89
CA ALA A 106 36.76 -17.34 -13.83
C ALA A 106 37.41 -17.79 -15.14
N THR A 107 37.20 -19.05 -15.54
CA THR A 107 37.14 -19.45 -16.95
C THR A 107 36.07 -20.53 -17.14
N THR A 108 35.11 -20.19 -18.00
CA THR A 108 34.07 -21.07 -18.51
C THR A 108 34.69 -22.16 -19.38
N ARG A 109 34.46 -23.44 -19.08
CA ARG A 109 34.52 -24.49 -20.10
C ARG A 109 33.62 -25.68 -19.76
N GLY A 110 32.70 -25.94 -20.68
CA GLY A 110 31.79 -27.08 -20.68
C GLY A 110 32.51 -28.40 -20.89
N TYR A 111 31.93 -29.44 -20.32
CA TYR A 111 32.32 -30.83 -20.53
C TYR A 111 31.58 -31.39 -21.75
N SER A 112 32.33 -31.74 -22.80
CA SER A 112 31.87 -32.62 -23.88
C SER A 112 32.50 -34.00 -23.73
N VAL A 113 31.67 -35.02 -23.95
CA VAL A 113 31.97 -36.46 -23.89
C VAL A 113 32.73 -36.91 -25.15
N SER A 114 33.64 -37.85 -24.94
CA SER A 114 34.68 -38.40 -25.82
C SER A 114 34.21 -39.16 -27.06
N GLY A 115 35.09 -39.25 -28.08
CA GLY A 115 35.09 -40.32 -29.08
C GLY A 115 36.04 -40.08 -30.27
N ASP A 116 37.22 -40.72 -30.21
CA ASP A 116 38.15 -41.19 -31.27
C ASP A 116 38.23 -40.56 -32.67
N GLY A 117 39.47 -40.35 -33.13
CA GLY A 117 39.82 -40.26 -34.55
C GLY A 117 41.15 -39.55 -34.79
N ASP A 118 42.14 -40.31 -35.29
CA ASP A 118 43.56 -39.99 -35.45
C ASP A 118 43.92 -38.79 -36.35
N GLU A 119 45.08 -38.21 -35.99
CA GLU A 119 46.19 -37.66 -36.80
C GLU A 119 45.96 -37.34 -38.29
N ASP A 120 46.14 -36.07 -38.70
CA ASP A 120 47.41 -35.59 -39.24
C ASP A 120 47.38 -34.13 -39.71
N ALA A 121 48.53 -33.48 -39.54
CA ALA A 121 48.84 -32.09 -39.88
C ALA A 121 48.83 -31.82 -41.40
N TYR A 122 48.55 -30.57 -41.81
CA TYR A 122 49.44 -29.72 -42.64
C TYR A 122 48.84 -28.30 -42.74
N SER A 123 49.74 -27.33 -42.67
CA SER A 123 49.57 -25.87 -42.72
C SER A 123 49.37 -25.32 -44.14
N GLU A 124 48.84 -24.08 -44.19
CA GLU A 124 48.88 -23.02 -45.25
C GLU A 124 47.46 -22.42 -45.36
N GLU A 125 47.15 -21.14 -45.59
CA GLU A 125 47.82 -19.84 -45.64
C GLU A 125 46.66 -18.80 -45.62
N GLU A 126 46.98 -17.52 -45.38
CA GLU A 126 46.05 -16.40 -45.24
C GLU A 126 45.25 -16.09 -46.54
N GLU A 127 43.94 -15.82 -46.42
CA GLU A 127 43.23 -14.90 -47.33
C GLU A 127 42.22 -14.05 -46.54
N GLU A 128 42.40 -12.72 -46.64
CA GLU A 128 41.43 -11.69 -46.25
C GLU A 128 40.14 -11.85 -47.07
N GLN A 129 38.99 -11.96 -46.40
CA GLN A 129 37.68 -11.70 -47.02
C GLN A 129 36.87 -10.75 -46.13
N ASP A 130 36.45 -9.64 -46.74
CA ASP A 130 35.55 -8.62 -46.21
C ASP A 130 34.30 -9.24 -45.55
N PRO A 131 33.80 -8.69 -44.42
CA PRO A 131 32.56 -9.16 -43.83
C PRO A 131 31.37 -8.78 -44.73
N VAL A 132 30.75 -9.78 -45.34
CA VAL A 132 29.45 -9.68 -45.99
C VAL A 132 28.44 -9.12 -44.98
N ALA A 133 27.84 -7.97 -45.30
CA ALA A 133 26.80 -7.35 -44.50
C ALA A 133 25.61 -8.30 -44.34
N MET A 134 25.35 -8.71 -43.10
CA MET A 134 24.11 -9.40 -42.72
C MET A 134 22.92 -8.45 -42.91
N PRO A 135 21.81 -8.87 -43.55
CA PRO A 135 20.63 -8.02 -43.69
C PRO A 135 20.00 -7.68 -42.33
N ASP A 136 19.68 -6.40 -42.11
CA ASP A 136 19.05 -5.81 -40.91
C ASP A 136 17.81 -6.57 -40.38
N PHE A 137 17.17 -7.39 -41.23
CA PHE A 137 16.02 -8.20 -40.88
C PHE A 137 16.34 -9.31 -39.85
N ILE A 138 17.51 -9.94 -39.94
CA ILE A 138 17.87 -11.06 -39.05
C ILE A 138 18.21 -10.55 -37.64
N GLN A 139 18.74 -9.34 -37.52
CA GLN A 139 19.11 -8.72 -36.24
C GLN A 139 17.90 -8.27 -35.42
N ARG A 140 16.85 -7.74 -36.07
CA ARG A 140 15.56 -7.44 -35.41
C ARG A 140 14.84 -8.70 -34.91
N THR A 141 14.93 -9.80 -35.66
CA THR A 141 14.22 -11.04 -35.33
C THR A 141 14.89 -11.76 -34.14
N GLN A 142 16.22 -11.74 -34.03
CA GLN A 142 16.92 -12.28 -32.86
C GLN A 142 16.70 -11.46 -31.58
N GLN A 143 16.63 -10.12 -31.65
CA GLN A 143 16.24 -9.29 -30.49
C GLN A 143 14.78 -9.48 -30.06
N SER A 144 13.91 -9.92 -30.98
CA SER A 144 12.49 -10.24 -30.72
C SER A 144 12.28 -11.62 -30.10
N LEU A 145 13.29 -12.50 -30.09
CA LEU A 145 13.20 -13.88 -29.61
C LEU A 145 13.99 -14.14 -28.31
N ALA A 146 14.68 -13.14 -27.77
CA ALA A 146 15.36 -13.25 -26.48
C ALA A 146 14.31 -13.37 -25.35
N ILE A 147 14.36 -14.47 -24.59
CA ILE A 147 13.47 -14.78 -23.45
C ILE A 147 13.91 -14.00 -22.19
N ASP A 148 14.71 -12.95 -22.33
CA ASP A 148 15.36 -12.26 -21.20
C ASP A 148 14.42 -11.30 -20.43
N ASP A 149 13.15 -11.15 -20.84
CA ASP A 149 12.18 -10.18 -20.29
C ASP A 149 10.81 -10.79 -19.89
N ALA A 150 10.76 -12.07 -19.49
CA ALA A 150 9.51 -12.76 -19.15
C ALA A 150 8.98 -12.44 -17.72
N GLU A 151 8.87 -11.17 -17.34
CA GLU A 151 8.37 -10.77 -16.00
C GLU A 151 6.87 -11.04 -15.80
N ASN A 152 6.09 -11.09 -16.89
CA ASN A 152 4.68 -11.42 -16.87
C ASN A 152 4.36 -12.50 -17.95
N PRO A 153 3.94 -13.71 -17.54
CA PRO A 153 3.59 -14.77 -18.47
C PRO A 153 2.54 -14.36 -19.52
N LEU A 154 1.57 -13.52 -19.15
CA LEU A 154 0.55 -13.05 -20.10
C LEU A 154 1.12 -12.07 -21.13
N GLN A 155 2.07 -11.22 -20.73
CA GLN A 155 2.73 -10.30 -21.65
C GLN A 155 3.67 -11.04 -22.61
N LEU A 156 4.30 -12.12 -22.16
CA LEU A 156 5.08 -13.00 -23.01
C LEU A 156 4.18 -13.71 -24.05
N LEU A 157 3.05 -14.26 -23.62
CA LEU A 157 2.07 -14.86 -24.52
C LEU A 157 1.52 -13.82 -25.51
N ALA A 158 1.32 -12.59 -25.06
CA ALA A 158 0.91 -11.49 -25.90
C ALA A 158 1.93 -11.17 -27.00
N ARG A 159 3.21 -11.09 -26.62
CA ARG A 159 4.32 -10.90 -27.56
C ARG A 159 4.44 -12.05 -28.55
N ALA A 160 4.26 -13.28 -28.10
CA ALA A 160 4.31 -14.46 -28.96
C ALA A 160 3.18 -14.48 -30.00
N SER A 161 2.04 -13.85 -29.73
CA SER A 161 0.91 -13.73 -30.66
C SER A 161 1.24 -12.89 -31.91
N TYR A 162 2.27 -12.03 -31.85
CA TYR A 162 2.75 -11.25 -33.00
C TYR A 162 3.73 -12.00 -33.91
N ILE A 163 4.14 -13.22 -33.55
CA ILE A 163 5.05 -14.04 -34.36
C ILE A 163 4.24 -14.72 -35.46
N GLN A 164 3.88 -13.98 -36.51
CA GLN A 164 3.38 -14.57 -37.74
C GLN A 164 4.55 -14.90 -38.69
N PRO A 165 4.65 -16.14 -39.21
CA PRO A 165 5.58 -16.42 -40.31
C PRO A 165 5.12 -15.68 -41.58
N SER A 166 6.06 -15.02 -42.26
CA SER A 166 5.81 -14.28 -43.51
C SER A 166 5.16 -15.17 -44.58
N PRO A 167 4.15 -14.71 -45.33
CA PRO A 167 3.45 -15.51 -46.33
C PRO A 167 4.23 -15.57 -47.66
N GLU A 168 5.47 -16.06 -47.64
CA GLU A 168 6.22 -16.32 -48.88
C GLU A 168 6.93 -17.68 -48.81
N SER A 169 6.20 -18.73 -49.22
CA SER A 169 6.71 -19.95 -49.88
C SER A 169 5.65 -21.06 -49.84
N ARG A 170 4.63 -20.97 -50.70
CA ARG A 170 3.79 -22.13 -51.04
C ARG A 170 3.92 -22.42 -52.53
N HIS A 171 5.02 -23.07 -52.91
CA HIS A 171 5.08 -23.87 -54.12
C HIS A 171 5.01 -25.36 -53.73
N GLY A 172 3.96 -26.04 -54.18
CA GLY A 172 3.80 -27.49 -54.04
C GLY A 172 2.35 -27.93 -54.04
N ASN A 173 1.94 -28.61 -55.12
CA ASN A 173 0.58 -29.09 -55.43
C ASN A 173 -0.08 -29.96 -54.34
N SER A 174 -1.40 -29.77 -54.16
CA SER A 174 -2.34 -30.59 -53.33
C SER A 174 -2.63 -31.98 -53.97
N PRO A 175 -3.47 -32.91 -53.40
CA PRO A 175 -4.42 -32.81 -52.26
C PRO A 175 -4.58 -34.06 -51.34
N ILE A 176 -5.33 -33.94 -50.24
CA ILE A 176 -6.52 -34.77 -49.87
C ILE A 176 -7.00 -34.45 -48.43
N GLN A 177 -8.33 -34.39 -48.31
CA GLN A 177 -9.19 -34.01 -47.19
C GLN A 177 -9.11 -34.93 -45.95
N ALA A 178 -9.34 -34.36 -44.76
CA ALA A 178 -10.07 -35.05 -43.70
C ALA A 178 -10.73 -34.07 -42.71
N HIS A 179 -12.05 -34.01 -42.81
CA HIS A 179 -13.07 -33.89 -41.75
C HIS A 179 -12.98 -32.79 -40.69
N THR A 180 -13.87 -31.82 -40.90
CA THR A 180 -14.51 -30.92 -39.93
C THR A 180 -14.97 -31.62 -38.65
N ALA A 181 -14.40 -31.21 -37.51
CA ALA A 181 -15.07 -31.26 -36.22
C ALA A 181 -15.35 -29.82 -35.78
N SER A 182 -16.64 -29.45 -35.78
CA SER A 182 -17.15 -28.18 -35.29
C SER A 182 -17.02 -28.12 -33.76
N THR A 183 -15.84 -27.77 -33.28
CA THR A 183 -15.69 -27.14 -31.96
C THR A 183 -16.10 -25.69 -32.15
N GLN A 184 -16.96 -25.14 -31.30
CA GLN A 184 -17.28 -23.70 -31.27
C GLN A 184 -15.97 -22.92 -31.11
N GLY A 185 -15.40 -22.50 -32.23
CA GLY A 185 -14.11 -21.85 -32.29
C GLY A 185 -14.30 -20.37 -31.99
N GLN A 186 -13.66 -19.91 -30.91
CA GLN A 186 -13.28 -18.50 -30.81
C GLN A 186 -12.53 -18.16 -32.10
N THR A 187 -12.87 -17.04 -32.74
CA THR A 187 -12.20 -16.62 -33.98
C THR A 187 -10.72 -16.37 -33.69
N GLU A 188 -9.85 -16.54 -34.68
CA GLU A 188 -8.41 -16.25 -34.55
C GLU A 188 -8.18 -14.81 -34.05
N ASP A 189 -9.05 -13.88 -34.47
CA ASP A 189 -9.11 -12.49 -33.99
C ASP A 189 -9.46 -12.36 -32.50
N GLU A 190 -10.38 -13.17 -31.95
CA GLU A 190 -10.73 -13.17 -30.52
C GLU A 190 -9.57 -13.69 -29.65
N ILE A 191 -8.86 -14.71 -30.15
CA ILE A 191 -7.69 -15.26 -29.47
C ILE A 191 -6.56 -14.24 -29.49
N GLN A 192 -6.32 -13.59 -30.63
CA GLN A 192 -5.29 -12.56 -30.75
C GLN A 192 -5.62 -11.32 -29.90
N ALA A 193 -6.90 -10.92 -29.82
CA ALA A 193 -7.35 -9.85 -28.93
C ALA A 193 -7.20 -10.20 -27.44
N PHE A 194 -7.46 -11.45 -27.05
CA PHE A 194 -7.28 -11.90 -25.67
C PHE A 194 -5.82 -11.83 -25.21
N PHE A 195 -4.90 -12.16 -26.13
CA PHE A 195 -3.46 -12.03 -25.91
C PHE A 195 -2.92 -10.67 -26.39
N ALA A 196 -3.73 -9.62 -26.61
CA ALA A 196 -3.16 -8.31 -26.88
C ALA A 196 -2.57 -7.69 -25.60
N PRO A 197 -1.54 -6.83 -25.68
CA PRO A 197 -1.16 -5.97 -24.56
C PRO A 197 -2.38 -5.18 -24.06
N ALA A 198 -2.41 -4.83 -22.78
CA ALA A 198 -3.47 -3.97 -22.25
C ALA A 198 -3.56 -2.68 -23.08
N GLN A 199 -4.78 -2.32 -23.49
CA GLN A 199 -5.09 -1.09 -24.21
C GLN A 199 -6.13 -0.29 -23.42
N VAL A 200 -6.13 1.02 -23.60
CA VAL A 200 -7.15 1.89 -23.04
C VAL A 200 -8.54 1.48 -23.53
N HIS A 201 -9.45 1.39 -22.57
CA HIS A 201 -10.87 1.18 -22.81
C HIS A 201 -11.60 2.34 -22.14
N LEU A 202 -11.97 3.34 -22.95
CA LEU A 202 -12.54 4.62 -22.50
C LEU A 202 -13.98 4.47 -22.01
N ASP A 203 -14.32 5.21 -20.97
CA ASP A 203 -15.68 5.32 -20.43
C ASP A 203 -16.44 6.49 -21.08
N VAL A 204 -16.59 6.43 -22.41
CA VAL A 204 -17.25 7.47 -23.22
C VAL A 204 -18.48 6.92 -23.94
N GLY A 205 -19.57 7.70 -24.00
CA GLY A 205 -20.83 7.30 -24.63
C GLY A 205 -22.05 8.06 -24.07
N PRO A 206 -23.17 8.16 -24.81
CA PRO A 206 -24.33 8.96 -24.38
C PRO A 206 -25.02 8.43 -23.11
N ASP A 207 -24.81 7.17 -22.77
CA ASP A 207 -25.35 6.51 -21.59
C ASP A 207 -24.50 6.69 -20.32
N VAL A 208 -23.27 7.19 -20.47
CA VAL A 208 -22.32 7.50 -19.39
C VAL A 208 -21.96 8.99 -19.32
N ASP A 209 -22.13 9.73 -20.42
CA ASP A 209 -21.77 11.14 -20.52
C ASP A 209 -22.71 12.03 -19.67
N PRO A 210 -22.19 12.79 -18.70
CA PRO A 210 -22.99 13.64 -17.83
C PRO A 210 -23.71 14.78 -18.57
N VAL A 211 -23.24 15.21 -19.76
CA VAL A 211 -23.95 16.19 -20.60
C VAL A 211 -25.17 15.54 -21.25
N SER A 212 -24.96 14.42 -21.94
CA SER A 212 -26.02 13.62 -22.54
C SER A 212 -27.09 13.18 -21.53
N LEU A 213 -26.69 12.93 -20.28
CA LEU A 213 -27.59 12.56 -19.18
C LEU A 213 -28.29 13.76 -18.51
N GLY A 214 -28.05 15.00 -18.96
CA GLY A 214 -28.64 16.22 -18.39
C GLY A 214 -28.24 16.48 -16.94
N LEU A 215 -27.09 15.94 -16.51
CA LEU A 215 -26.52 16.23 -15.21
C LEU A 215 -25.89 17.62 -15.19
N VAL A 216 -25.36 18.05 -16.34
CA VAL A 216 -24.59 19.29 -16.56
C VAL A 216 -24.91 19.82 -17.95
N SER A 217 -24.87 21.13 -18.16
CA SER A 217 -25.14 21.74 -19.48
C SER A 217 -23.94 21.62 -20.42
N GLU A 218 -24.21 21.69 -21.73
CA GLU A 218 -23.18 21.67 -22.78
C GLU A 218 -22.19 22.83 -22.62
N GLU A 219 -22.67 24.02 -22.22
CA GLU A 219 -21.85 25.19 -21.94
C GLU A 219 -20.92 25.02 -20.71
N GLU A 220 -21.35 24.22 -19.72
CA GLU A 220 -20.54 23.85 -18.54
C GLU A 220 -19.51 22.74 -18.84
N ALA A 221 -19.73 21.96 -19.90
CA ALA A 221 -18.86 20.86 -20.32
C ALA A 221 -17.84 21.24 -21.42
N ASP A 222 -18.17 22.23 -22.25
CA ASP A 222 -17.33 22.76 -23.33
C ASP A 222 -16.01 23.39 -22.83
N LYS A 223 -15.83 23.53 -21.52
CA LYS A 223 -14.57 23.97 -20.90
C LYS A 223 -13.72 22.84 -20.27
N LEU A 224 -14.16 21.57 -20.24
CA LEU A 224 -13.53 20.50 -19.42
C LEU A 224 -13.40 19.07 -20.03
N PHE A 225 -13.71 18.85 -21.32
CA PHE A 225 -13.29 17.73 -22.22
C PHE A 225 -14.00 16.35 -22.20
N ASN A 226 -14.01 15.75 -23.42
CA ASN A 226 -14.59 14.48 -23.90
C ASN A 226 -13.77 13.19 -23.60
N LEU A 227 -12.95 13.12 -22.54
CA LEU A 227 -11.98 12.03 -22.36
C LEU A 227 -12.38 10.93 -21.36
N SER A 228 -13.04 11.29 -20.25
CA SER A 228 -13.53 10.32 -19.26
C SER A 228 -14.73 10.85 -18.49
N ALA A 229 -15.87 10.17 -18.62
CA ALA A 229 -17.09 10.53 -17.89
C ALA A 229 -16.90 10.41 -16.37
N PHE A 230 -16.14 9.42 -15.92
CA PHE A 230 -15.89 9.16 -14.51
C PHE A 230 -15.01 10.23 -13.87
N LEU A 231 -13.89 10.61 -14.51
CA LEU A 231 -13.02 11.66 -13.97
C LEU A 231 -13.77 13.00 -13.89
N TYR A 232 -14.45 13.39 -14.97
CA TYR A 232 -15.19 14.65 -15.01
C TYR A 232 -16.30 14.68 -13.95
N THR A 233 -17.10 13.63 -13.86
CA THR A 233 -18.14 13.50 -12.81
C THR A 233 -17.53 13.56 -11.42
N SER A 234 -16.37 12.94 -11.20
CA SER A 234 -15.68 12.94 -9.89
C SER A 234 -15.20 14.33 -9.48
N ILE A 235 -14.61 15.09 -10.41
CA ILE A 235 -14.18 16.48 -10.17
C ILE A 235 -15.38 17.37 -9.85
N MET A 236 -16.47 17.23 -10.60
CA MET A 236 -17.68 18.00 -10.35
C MET A 236 -18.36 17.61 -9.04
N ALA A 237 -18.42 16.31 -8.72
CA ALA A 237 -18.96 15.82 -7.46
C ALA A 237 -18.18 16.39 -6.27
N ALA A 238 -16.84 16.37 -6.33
CA ALA A 238 -15.97 16.95 -5.32
C ALA A 238 -16.17 18.47 -5.19
N SER A 239 -16.25 19.19 -6.31
CA SER A 239 -16.46 20.65 -6.33
C SER A 239 -17.81 21.03 -5.73
N ALA A 240 -18.87 20.30 -6.10
CA ALA A 240 -20.22 20.55 -5.62
C ALA A 240 -20.36 20.41 -4.09
N LEU A 241 -19.50 19.64 -3.42
CA LEU A 241 -19.48 19.56 -1.94
C LEU A 241 -19.19 20.90 -1.28
N PHE A 242 -18.45 21.79 -1.94
CA PHE A 242 -17.99 23.06 -1.38
C PHE A 242 -18.80 24.27 -1.88
N MET A 243 -19.78 24.04 -2.76
CA MET A 243 -20.67 25.09 -3.27
C MET A 243 -21.97 25.16 -2.47
N PRO A 244 -22.29 26.27 -1.78
CA PRO A 244 -23.45 26.35 -0.87
C PRO A 244 -24.82 26.07 -1.53
N SER A 245 -24.98 26.43 -2.81
CA SER A 245 -26.23 26.27 -3.57
C SER A 245 -26.38 24.92 -4.27
N ALA A 246 -25.35 24.06 -4.25
CA ALA A 246 -25.27 22.88 -5.10
C ALA A 246 -25.75 21.57 -4.43
N ALA A 247 -26.57 21.63 -3.38
CA ALA A 247 -26.92 20.43 -2.59
C ALA A 247 -27.57 19.31 -3.42
N ALA A 248 -28.55 19.65 -4.27
CA ALA A 248 -29.20 18.68 -5.15
C ALA A 248 -28.25 18.13 -6.22
N LEU A 249 -27.40 18.99 -6.78
CA LEU A 249 -26.41 18.63 -7.79
C LEU A 249 -25.34 17.70 -7.20
N SER A 250 -24.80 18.02 -6.02
CA SER A 250 -23.84 17.20 -5.29
C SER A 250 -24.39 15.78 -5.07
N LYS A 251 -25.64 15.64 -4.60
CA LYS A 251 -26.27 14.32 -4.43
C LYS A 251 -26.37 13.53 -5.75
N ARG A 252 -26.78 14.18 -6.84
CA ARG A 252 -26.88 13.55 -8.17
C ARG A 252 -25.51 13.11 -8.67
N LEU A 253 -24.52 13.99 -8.63
CA LEU A 253 -23.16 13.73 -9.09
C LEU A 253 -22.47 12.64 -8.28
N SER A 254 -22.57 12.65 -6.94
CA SER A 254 -21.98 11.58 -6.10
C SER A 254 -22.62 10.21 -6.38
N ASN A 255 -23.92 10.14 -6.61
CA ASN A 255 -24.58 8.89 -6.99
C ASN A 255 -24.16 8.43 -8.39
N HIS A 256 -24.01 9.37 -9.32
CA HIS A 256 -23.54 9.07 -10.67
C HIS A 256 -22.08 8.59 -10.67
N ALA A 257 -21.18 9.26 -9.93
CA ALA A 257 -19.79 8.84 -9.74
C ALA A 257 -19.69 7.41 -9.20
N ARG A 258 -20.51 7.04 -8.20
CA ARG A 258 -20.56 5.65 -7.69
C ARG A 258 -21.04 4.65 -8.76
N THR A 259 -22.00 5.06 -9.58
CA THR A 259 -22.50 4.24 -10.69
C THR A 259 -21.41 4.02 -11.75
N LEU A 260 -20.65 5.08 -12.09
CA LEU A 260 -19.53 5.02 -13.01
C LEU A 260 -18.39 4.14 -12.47
N ALA A 261 -18.04 4.27 -11.18
CA ALA A 261 -17.07 3.39 -10.53
C ALA A 261 -17.45 1.91 -10.69
N HIS A 262 -18.74 1.57 -10.50
CA HIS A 262 -19.24 0.22 -10.72
C HIS A 262 -19.16 -0.22 -12.20
N ARG A 263 -19.53 0.65 -13.14
CA ARG A 263 -19.42 0.36 -14.58
C ARG A 263 -17.97 0.14 -15.01
N VAL A 264 -17.03 0.94 -14.50
CA VAL A 264 -15.59 0.76 -14.74
C VAL A 264 -15.14 -0.63 -14.32
N MET A 265 -15.58 -1.12 -13.16
CA MET A 265 -15.23 -2.47 -12.69
C MET A 265 -15.86 -3.57 -13.56
N VAL A 266 -17.16 -3.46 -13.87
CA VAL A 266 -17.90 -4.49 -14.64
C VAL A 266 -17.42 -4.58 -16.08
N ASN A 267 -17.26 -3.43 -16.74
CA ASN A 267 -16.87 -3.33 -18.14
C ASN A 267 -15.34 -3.32 -18.34
N ARG A 268 -14.58 -3.31 -17.24
CA ARG A 268 -13.12 -3.27 -17.22
C ARG A 268 -12.55 -2.10 -18.03
N TYR A 269 -13.15 -0.92 -17.88
CA TYR A 269 -12.59 0.31 -18.45
C TYR A 269 -11.25 0.63 -17.80
N ARG A 270 -10.29 1.12 -18.59
CA ARG A 270 -8.93 1.42 -18.16
C ARG A 270 -8.41 2.64 -18.89
N SER A 271 -7.97 3.63 -18.13
CA SER A 271 -7.25 4.81 -18.61
C SER A 271 -6.54 5.50 -17.45
N VAL A 272 -5.63 6.42 -17.75
CA VAL A 272 -4.98 7.25 -16.73
C VAL A 272 -6.02 8.10 -16.01
N GLU A 273 -7.02 8.59 -16.73
CA GLU A 273 -8.14 9.38 -16.19
C GLU A 273 -8.98 8.57 -15.21
N ILE A 274 -9.19 7.28 -15.45
CA ILE A 274 -9.90 6.38 -14.52
C ILE A 274 -9.10 6.22 -13.22
N VAL A 275 -7.76 6.09 -13.29
CA VAL A 275 -6.90 6.07 -12.09
C VAL A 275 -7.09 7.36 -11.29
N LEU A 276 -7.02 8.51 -11.96
CA LEU A 276 -7.26 9.83 -11.35
C LEU A 276 -8.66 9.95 -10.76
N ALA A 277 -9.69 9.41 -11.43
CA ALA A 277 -11.07 9.46 -10.96
C ALA A 277 -11.26 8.71 -9.64
N PHE A 278 -10.70 7.50 -9.53
CA PHE A 278 -10.68 6.78 -8.26
C PHE A 278 -9.94 7.57 -7.17
N MET A 279 -8.81 8.19 -7.51
CA MET A 279 -8.01 8.98 -6.57
C MET A 279 -8.73 10.24 -6.07
N VAL A 280 -9.40 10.99 -6.95
CA VAL A 280 -10.09 12.25 -6.63
C VAL A 280 -11.28 12.06 -5.69
N ASN A 281 -11.94 10.89 -5.73
CA ASN A 281 -13.05 10.61 -4.83
C ASN A 281 -12.61 10.37 -3.37
N ILE A 282 -11.42 9.78 -3.17
CA ILE A 282 -10.94 9.32 -1.85
C ILE A 282 -10.94 10.42 -0.77
N PRO A 283 -10.41 11.64 -1.01
CA PRO A 283 -10.33 12.70 0.00
C PRO A 283 -11.67 13.07 0.65
N TRP A 284 -12.80 12.91 -0.05
CA TRP A 284 -14.10 13.41 0.39
C TRP A 284 -15.22 12.37 0.36
N MET A 285 -14.87 11.08 0.44
CA MET A 285 -15.85 10.01 0.60
C MET A 285 -16.76 10.26 1.80
N PHE A 286 -18.06 9.97 1.65
CA PHE A 286 -19.00 10.11 2.75
C PHE A 286 -18.73 9.06 3.82
N PRO A 287 -18.86 9.41 5.11
CA PRO A 287 -18.73 8.44 6.19
C PRO A 287 -19.85 7.41 6.11
N GLY A 288 -19.51 6.13 6.07
CA GLY A 288 -20.48 5.05 6.22
C GLY A 288 -21.08 4.98 7.64
N GLN A 289 -21.91 3.96 7.88
CA GLN A 289 -22.49 3.71 9.19
C GLN A 289 -21.44 3.12 10.14
N HIS A 290 -20.63 2.19 9.63
CA HIS A 290 -19.57 1.50 10.35
C HIS A 290 -18.19 1.88 9.80
N SER A 291 -17.13 1.62 10.57
CA SER A 291 -15.75 1.81 10.12
C SER A 291 -15.39 0.91 8.92
N THR A 292 -16.06 -0.24 8.79
CA THR A 292 -15.90 -1.20 7.69
C THR A 292 -16.49 -0.73 6.37
N ASP A 293 -17.33 0.31 6.39
CA ASP A 293 -17.96 0.87 5.20
C ASP A 293 -17.01 1.82 4.43
N ASP A 294 -15.76 2.00 4.90
CA ASP A 294 -14.75 2.84 4.25
C ASP A 294 -14.24 2.20 2.94
N GLU A 295 -14.76 2.67 1.81
CA GLU A 295 -14.38 2.22 0.46
C GLU A 295 -13.00 2.72 -0.01
N THR A 296 -12.31 3.56 0.78
CA THR A 296 -11.01 4.14 0.44
C THR A 296 -10.03 3.07 -0.07
N CYS A 297 -9.88 1.98 0.68
CA CYS A 297 -8.90 0.95 0.34
C CYS A 297 -9.26 0.21 -0.95
N THR A 298 -10.57 0.03 -1.20
CA THR A 298 -11.07 -0.54 -2.45
C THR A 298 -10.73 0.36 -3.63
N TYR A 299 -10.96 1.67 -3.51
CA TYR A 299 -10.64 2.63 -4.57
C TYR A 299 -9.14 2.71 -4.84
N ILE A 300 -8.29 2.72 -3.80
CA ILE A 300 -6.83 2.66 -3.94
C ILE A 300 -6.41 1.38 -4.66
N SER A 301 -6.97 0.24 -4.26
CA SER A 301 -6.63 -1.06 -4.86
C SER A 301 -6.98 -1.10 -6.34
N ILE A 302 -8.18 -0.62 -6.71
CA ILE A 302 -8.60 -0.56 -8.11
C ILE A 302 -7.72 0.42 -8.89
N ALA A 303 -7.45 1.62 -8.36
CA ALA A 303 -6.55 2.59 -8.99
C ALA A 303 -5.16 2.00 -9.23
N ASN A 304 -4.60 1.28 -8.25
CA ASN A 304 -3.31 0.60 -8.36
C ASN A 304 -3.33 -0.52 -9.40
N THR A 305 -4.39 -1.32 -9.45
CA THR A 305 -4.57 -2.36 -10.47
C THR A 305 -4.62 -1.75 -11.87
N VAL A 306 -5.45 -0.72 -12.10
CA VAL A 306 -5.56 -0.07 -13.41
C VAL A 306 -4.23 0.60 -13.81
N ALA A 307 -3.56 1.26 -12.87
CA ALA A 307 -2.25 1.87 -13.11
C ALA A 307 -1.17 0.82 -13.46
N THR A 308 -1.23 -0.35 -12.83
CA THR A 308 -0.28 -1.45 -13.09
C THR A 308 -0.58 -2.13 -14.43
N ASP A 309 -1.85 -2.37 -14.76
CA ASP A 309 -2.29 -2.89 -16.06
C ASP A 309 -1.80 -1.99 -17.21
N LEU A 310 -1.88 -0.67 -16.99
CA LEU A 310 -1.37 0.33 -17.92
C LEU A 310 0.15 0.56 -17.79
N SER A 311 0.90 -0.21 -17.00
CA SER A 311 2.37 -0.08 -16.88
C SER A 311 2.88 1.31 -16.44
N LEU A 312 2.11 2.06 -15.64
CA LEU A 312 2.52 3.39 -15.12
C LEU A 312 3.73 3.31 -14.18
N HIS A 313 3.99 2.14 -13.60
CA HIS A 313 5.09 1.87 -12.69
C HIS A 313 6.46 1.77 -13.38
N LYS A 314 6.48 1.60 -14.72
CA LYS A 314 7.71 1.44 -15.51
C LYS A 314 8.36 2.78 -15.85
N SER A 315 9.68 2.79 -15.99
CA SER A 315 10.44 3.97 -16.38
C SER A 315 10.36 4.18 -17.90
N LEU A 316 10.06 5.41 -18.34
CA LEU A 316 9.94 5.71 -19.76
C LEU A 316 11.32 5.94 -20.39
N ILE A 317 11.83 4.93 -21.09
CA ILE A 317 13.17 4.94 -21.68
C ILE A 317 13.09 4.39 -23.10
N SER A 318 13.70 5.10 -24.06
CA SER A 318 13.83 4.60 -25.43
C SER A 318 14.77 3.39 -25.49
N PRO A 319 14.41 2.29 -26.17
CA PRO A 319 15.26 1.11 -26.33
C PRO A 319 16.66 1.42 -26.88
N GLU A 320 16.78 2.46 -27.72
CA GLU A 320 18.05 2.91 -28.30
C GLU A 320 19.04 3.40 -27.22
N MET A 321 18.53 3.93 -26.10
CA MET A 321 19.35 4.41 -24.99
C MET A 321 19.86 3.29 -24.08
N ILE A 322 19.26 2.10 -24.16
CA ILE A 322 19.63 0.91 -23.36
C ILE A 322 20.79 0.15 -24.04
N GLY A 323 20.87 0.19 -25.38
CA GLY A 323 21.84 -0.58 -26.16
C GLY A 323 23.27 0.00 -26.24
N SER A 324 23.49 1.26 -25.84
CA SER A 324 24.77 1.95 -26.08
C SER A 324 25.61 2.09 -24.82
N GLY A 325 26.11 0.98 -24.25
CA GLY A 325 27.14 1.02 -23.18
C GLY A 325 26.84 1.95 -21.99
N SER A 326 25.57 2.31 -21.83
CA SER A 326 25.16 3.33 -20.89
C SER A 326 25.17 2.65 -19.54
N GLY A 327 25.97 3.13 -18.59
CA GLY A 327 26.04 2.64 -17.20
C GLY A 327 24.72 2.77 -16.42
N ILE A 328 23.61 2.96 -17.11
CA ILE A 328 22.24 2.87 -16.65
C ILE A 328 21.97 1.38 -16.37
N GLY A 329 22.32 0.90 -15.19
CA GLY A 329 21.98 -0.44 -14.71
C GLY A 329 20.47 -0.62 -14.51
N LEU A 330 19.68 -0.54 -15.58
CA LEU A 330 18.25 -0.85 -15.62
C LEU A 330 18.04 -2.21 -16.27
N ALA A 331 17.23 -3.05 -15.61
CA ALA A 331 16.65 -4.20 -16.26
C ALA A 331 15.65 -3.72 -17.33
N ARG A 332 15.68 -4.33 -18.51
CA ARG A 332 14.80 -3.98 -19.63
C ARG A 332 13.31 -4.20 -19.29
N GLY A 333 13.01 -5.12 -18.38
CA GLY A 333 11.67 -5.32 -17.81
C GLY A 333 11.10 -4.13 -17.04
N ASP A 334 11.93 -3.30 -16.40
CA ASP A 334 11.51 -2.10 -15.67
C ASP A 334 11.25 -0.88 -16.58
N CYS A 335 11.46 -1.02 -17.89
CA CYS A 335 11.37 0.05 -18.87
C CYS A 335 10.12 -0.07 -19.74
N LEU A 336 9.60 1.06 -20.20
CA LEU A 336 8.57 1.14 -21.23
C LEU A 336 8.99 2.15 -22.30
N ASP A 337 8.94 1.73 -23.56
CA ASP A 337 9.17 2.64 -24.68
C ASP A 337 8.08 3.72 -24.70
N PRO A 338 8.41 5.01 -24.85
CA PRO A 338 7.38 6.03 -24.73
C PRO A 338 6.39 6.05 -25.90
N ARG A 339 6.73 5.53 -27.09
CA ARG A 339 5.74 5.32 -28.16
C ARG A 339 4.77 4.21 -27.81
N ALA A 340 5.25 3.11 -27.24
CA ALA A 340 4.39 2.06 -26.71
C ALA A 340 3.46 2.58 -25.58
N ALA A 341 3.96 3.46 -24.71
CA ALA A 341 3.15 4.08 -23.66
C ALA A 341 2.01 4.95 -24.22
N LEU A 342 2.27 5.78 -25.23
CA LEU A 342 1.22 6.58 -25.88
C LEU A 342 0.20 5.72 -26.62
N THR A 343 0.64 4.68 -27.33
CA THR A 343 -0.26 3.71 -27.97
C THR A 343 -1.15 3.01 -26.95
N MET A 344 -0.58 2.58 -25.83
CA MET A 344 -1.34 1.98 -24.71
C MET A 344 -2.42 2.93 -24.19
N ASP A 345 -2.11 4.22 -24.15
CA ASP A 345 -3.02 5.29 -23.71
C ASP A 345 -4.06 5.72 -24.74
N GLY A 346 -4.07 5.09 -25.93
CA GLY A 346 -5.02 5.41 -26.99
C GLY A 346 -4.60 6.59 -27.88
N PHE A 347 -3.31 6.94 -27.88
CA PHE A 347 -2.73 8.03 -28.69
C PHE A 347 -1.62 7.56 -29.65
N PRO A 348 -1.86 6.54 -30.50
CA PRO A 348 -0.83 5.98 -31.39
C PRO A 348 -0.28 6.98 -32.42
N GLU A 349 -1.07 8.00 -32.77
CA GLU A 349 -0.74 9.02 -33.76
C GLU A 349 0.15 10.14 -33.21
N ILE A 350 0.26 10.28 -31.88
CA ILE A 350 1.04 11.34 -31.27
C ILE A 350 2.52 10.94 -31.27
N ASP A 351 3.35 11.78 -31.91
CA ASP A 351 4.78 11.63 -31.79
C ASP A 351 5.23 11.93 -30.36
N PRO A 352 5.91 11.02 -29.65
CA PRO A 352 6.10 11.23 -28.23
C PRO A 352 7.16 12.30 -27.93
N TRP A 353 7.97 12.70 -28.92
CA TRP A 353 8.99 13.74 -28.75
C TRP A 353 8.44 15.14 -29.03
N SER A 354 7.23 15.23 -29.59
CA SER A 354 6.46 16.47 -29.67
C SER A 354 6.12 16.99 -28.26
N GLU A 355 5.88 18.30 -28.15
CA GLU A 355 5.47 18.94 -26.88
C GLU A 355 4.25 18.23 -26.27
N LYS A 356 3.23 17.94 -27.08
CA LYS A 356 2.02 17.23 -26.65
C LYS A 356 2.32 15.81 -26.17
N GLY A 357 3.17 15.09 -26.89
CA GLY A 357 3.60 13.74 -26.51
C GLY A 357 4.34 13.72 -25.17
N ARG A 358 5.27 14.65 -24.97
CA ARG A 358 6.01 14.80 -23.70
C ARG A 358 5.08 15.13 -22.55
N LEU A 359 4.10 16.03 -22.74
CA LEU A 359 3.09 16.36 -21.73
C LEU A 359 2.23 15.15 -21.33
N PHE A 360 1.82 14.31 -22.28
CA PHE A 360 1.02 13.11 -21.99
C PHE A 360 1.81 12.05 -21.23
N LEU A 361 3.04 11.77 -21.67
CA LEU A 361 3.96 10.89 -20.95
C LEU A 361 4.23 11.40 -19.53
N ARG A 362 4.37 12.71 -19.39
CA ARG A 362 4.54 13.37 -18.10
C ARG A 362 3.34 13.20 -17.18
N ASN A 363 2.13 13.28 -17.73
CA ASN A 363 0.90 13.05 -16.98
C ASN A 363 0.81 11.60 -16.46
N ARG A 364 1.31 10.61 -17.21
CA ARG A 364 1.40 9.21 -16.71
C ARG A 364 2.29 9.11 -15.48
N GLU A 365 3.49 9.68 -15.55
CA GLU A 365 4.43 9.70 -14.42
C GLU A 365 3.83 10.42 -13.21
N ARG A 366 3.18 11.57 -13.45
CA ARG A 366 2.48 12.35 -12.41
C ARG A 366 1.38 11.55 -11.75
N CYS A 367 0.61 10.78 -12.52
CA CYS A 367 -0.44 9.91 -12.01
C CYS A 367 0.14 8.84 -11.08
N TRP A 368 1.25 8.20 -11.46
CA TRP A 368 1.94 7.22 -10.61
C TRP A 368 2.45 7.82 -9.30
N LEU A 369 3.14 8.96 -9.37
CA LEU A 369 3.63 9.70 -8.19
C LEU A 369 2.48 10.09 -7.26
N SER A 370 1.37 10.58 -7.83
CA SER A 370 0.19 10.98 -7.08
C SER A 370 -0.48 9.80 -6.39
N LEU A 371 -0.57 8.64 -7.06
CA LEU A 371 -1.12 7.42 -6.48
C LEU A 371 -0.26 6.95 -5.30
N PHE A 372 1.07 6.96 -5.45
CA PHE A 372 1.99 6.63 -4.36
C PHE A 372 1.80 7.56 -3.15
N VAL A 373 1.78 8.87 -3.36
CA VAL A 373 1.62 9.85 -2.26
C VAL A 373 0.27 9.66 -1.55
N LEU A 374 -0.80 9.46 -2.31
CA LEU A 374 -2.12 9.21 -1.75
C LEU A 374 -2.13 7.93 -0.92
N GLU A 375 -1.68 6.81 -1.49
CA GLU A 375 -1.68 5.51 -0.81
C GLU A 375 -0.85 5.56 0.48
N ARG A 376 0.39 6.06 0.43
CA ARG A 376 1.23 6.18 1.63
C ARG A 376 0.60 7.07 2.69
N GLY A 377 -0.02 8.19 2.28
CA GLY A 377 -0.74 9.08 3.18
C GLY A 377 -1.93 8.40 3.87
N MET A 378 -2.73 7.63 3.13
CA MET A 378 -3.91 6.94 3.67
C MET A 378 -3.53 5.75 4.55
N SER A 379 -2.52 4.98 4.14
CA SER A 379 -2.02 3.81 4.85
C SER A 379 -1.37 4.20 6.18
N LEU A 380 -0.54 5.26 6.20
CA LEU A 380 0.06 5.77 7.44
C LEU A 380 -0.99 6.26 8.45
N ALA A 381 -2.03 6.97 8.00
CA ALA A 381 -3.07 7.46 8.91
C ALA A 381 -3.96 6.33 9.48
N ARG A 382 -4.01 5.18 8.80
CA ARG A 382 -4.82 4.01 9.19
C ARG A 382 -4.02 2.85 9.76
N GLY A 383 -2.69 2.98 9.89
CA GLY A 383 -1.81 1.89 10.33
C GLY A 383 -1.82 0.68 9.39
N ARG A 384 -2.06 0.86 8.09
CA ARG A 384 -2.11 -0.23 7.10
C ARG A 384 -0.78 -0.44 6.40
N PRO A 385 -0.48 -1.68 5.96
CA PRO A 385 0.68 -1.94 5.11
C PRO A 385 0.51 -1.29 3.75
N PHE A 386 1.65 -0.98 3.12
CA PHE A 386 1.66 -0.31 1.82
C PHE A 386 1.39 -1.28 0.67
N SER A 387 0.51 -0.88 -0.25
CA SER A 387 0.17 -1.69 -1.43
C SER A 387 0.82 -1.23 -2.73
N VAL A 388 1.19 0.06 -2.84
CA VAL A 388 1.88 0.58 -4.03
C VAL A 388 3.38 0.28 -3.90
N PRO A 389 3.98 -0.46 -4.86
CA PRO A 389 5.38 -0.87 -4.79
C PRO A 389 6.33 0.32 -4.94
N MET A 390 7.51 0.21 -4.34
CA MET A 390 8.58 1.18 -4.51
C MET A 390 9.31 0.94 -5.84
N THR A 391 9.01 1.75 -6.86
CA THR A 391 9.61 1.67 -8.19
C THR A 391 10.84 2.58 -8.30
N ARG A 392 11.63 2.40 -9.37
CA ARG A 392 12.77 3.29 -9.64
C ARG A 392 12.35 4.74 -9.86
N SER A 393 11.27 4.97 -10.60
CA SER A 393 10.70 6.30 -10.84
C SER A 393 10.36 7.04 -9.53
N LEU A 394 9.98 6.32 -8.47
CA LEU A 394 9.76 6.87 -7.13
C LEU A 394 11.08 7.10 -6.37
N LYS A 395 12.03 6.16 -6.49
CA LYS A 395 13.37 6.28 -5.87
C LYS A 395 14.13 7.50 -6.40
N ASP A 396 14.02 7.80 -7.68
CA ASP A 396 14.79 8.84 -8.36
C ASP A 396 13.99 10.15 -8.58
N CYS A 397 12.87 10.36 -7.86
CA CYS A 397 11.91 11.43 -8.17
C CYS A 397 12.31 12.85 -7.73
N ASP A 398 13.39 13.04 -6.97
CA ASP A 398 13.74 14.31 -6.30
C ASP A 398 13.74 15.51 -7.26
N ASN A 399 14.38 15.35 -8.42
CA ASN A 399 14.49 16.40 -9.42
C ASN A 399 13.41 16.34 -10.49
N TRP A 400 12.46 15.40 -10.39
CA TRP A 400 11.41 15.21 -11.39
C TRP A 400 10.68 16.53 -11.62
N HIS A 401 10.25 17.22 -10.57
CA HIS A 401 9.53 18.50 -10.64
C HIS A 401 10.28 19.68 -11.31
N ARG A 402 11.57 19.55 -11.68
CA ARG A 402 12.39 20.62 -12.30
C ARG A 402 12.40 20.59 -13.84
N SER A 403 11.48 19.83 -14.45
CA SER A 403 11.35 19.69 -15.89
C SER A 403 10.78 20.95 -16.55
N GLU A 404 11.09 21.17 -17.84
CA GLU A 404 10.44 22.19 -18.67
C GLU A 404 8.92 21.97 -18.82
N TYR A 405 8.45 20.72 -18.64
CA TYR A 405 7.02 20.35 -18.67
C TYR A 405 6.43 20.16 -17.26
N ALA A 406 7.09 20.70 -16.23
CA ALA A 406 6.58 20.63 -14.87
C ALA A 406 5.34 21.52 -14.70
N ASP A 407 4.35 20.99 -13.98
CA ASP A 407 3.24 21.79 -13.48
C ASP A 407 3.70 22.59 -12.23
N PRO A 408 3.21 23.82 -12.01
CA PRO A 408 3.56 24.61 -10.83
C PRO A 408 3.35 23.89 -9.49
N LEU A 409 2.44 22.90 -9.42
CA LEU A 409 2.17 22.12 -8.22
C LEU A 409 3.02 20.85 -8.08
N ASP A 410 3.84 20.50 -9.08
CA ASP A 410 4.68 19.29 -9.03
C ASP A 410 5.66 19.29 -7.86
N GLY A 411 6.17 20.46 -7.46
CA GLY A 411 7.03 20.58 -6.27
C GLY A 411 6.33 20.14 -4.99
N HIS A 412 5.02 20.43 -4.85
CA HIS A 412 4.24 19.98 -3.70
C HIS A 412 4.09 18.46 -3.70
N LEU A 413 3.80 17.88 -4.86
CA LEU A 413 3.65 16.42 -5.02
C LEU A 413 4.97 15.70 -4.69
N VAL A 414 6.07 16.11 -5.32
CA VAL A 414 7.38 15.46 -5.14
C VAL A 414 7.89 15.63 -3.71
N SER A 415 7.69 16.80 -3.08
CA SER A 415 8.09 17.00 -1.68
C SER A 415 7.44 15.96 -0.74
N MET A 416 6.16 15.62 -0.97
CA MET A 416 5.46 14.59 -0.20
C MET A 416 5.92 13.18 -0.59
N ALA A 417 6.20 12.93 -1.87
CA ALA A 417 6.74 11.64 -2.31
C ALA A 417 8.08 11.33 -1.64
N VAL A 418 9.01 12.29 -1.63
CA VAL A 418 10.32 12.19 -0.97
C VAL A 418 10.16 11.97 0.53
N LEU A 419 9.34 12.77 1.20
CA LEU A 419 9.07 12.62 2.64
C LEU A 419 8.57 11.22 2.99
N ARG A 420 7.67 10.66 2.19
CA ARG A 420 7.07 9.33 2.40
C ARG A 420 8.01 8.18 2.02
N ARG A 421 8.81 8.35 0.96
CA ARG A 421 9.79 7.37 0.50
C ARG A 421 10.87 7.13 1.54
N ASP A 422 11.41 8.22 2.09
CA ASP A 422 12.60 8.15 2.97
C ASP A 422 12.25 7.83 4.43
N LEU A 423 10.95 7.82 4.75
CA LEU A 423 10.43 7.55 6.09
C LEU A 423 10.80 6.14 6.60
N ASP A 424 10.75 5.12 5.74
CA ASP A 424 11.08 3.73 6.12
C ASP A 424 12.54 3.60 6.57
N ALA A 425 13.46 4.30 5.91
CA ALA A 425 14.87 4.32 6.28
C ALA A 425 15.09 5.00 7.64
N LEU A 426 14.42 6.12 7.89
CA LEU A 426 14.47 6.79 9.20
C LEU A 426 13.94 5.88 10.31
N PHE A 427 12.82 5.20 10.09
CA PHE A 427 12.29 4.22 11.04
C PHE A 427 13.29 3.10 11.35
N ALA A 428 13.97 2.57 10.33
CA ALA A 428 15.01 1.56 10.51
C ALA A 428 16.18 2.08 11.34
N THR A 429 16.63 3.32 11.09
CA THR A 429 17.68 3.98 11.87
C THR A 429 17.27 4.16 13.33
N VAL A 430 16.06 4.65 13.61
CA VAL A 430 15.58 4.87 14.98
C VAL A 430 15.49 3.54 15.75
N ARG A 431 14.95 2.48 15.13
CA ARG A 431 14.90 1.14 15.75
C ARG A 431 16.29 0.59 16.03
N ALA A 432 17.21 0.70 15.08
CA ALA A 432 18.59 0.25 15.27
C ALA A 432 19.30 0.99 16.43
N LEU A 433 19.05 2.30 16.59
CA LEU A 433 19.56 3.06 17.73
C LEU A 433 18.95 2.60 19.06
N CYS A 434 17.67 2.24 19.09
CA CYS A 434 17.05 1.64 20.27
C CYS A 434 17.67 0.28 20.62
N ASP A 435 17.93 -0.58 19.63
CA ASP A 435 18.51 -1.92 19.81
C ASP A 435 19.99 -1.89 20.21
N GLY A 436 20.74 -0.90 19.73
CA GLY A 436 22.14 -0.68 20.11
C GLY A 436 22.34 -0.43 21.61
N SER A 437 21.27 -0.11 22.36
CA SER A 437 21.31 0.12 23.81
C SER A 437 21.64 -1.12 24.63
N GLN A 438 21.49 -2.33 24.06
CA GLN A 438 21.70 -3.60 24.74
C GLN A 438 23.18 -3.89 25.09
N MET A 439 24.12 -3.06 24.60
CA MET A 439 25.52 -3.14 25.00
C MET A 439 25.72 -2.47 26.37
N ALA A 440 26.34 -3.20 27.31
CA ALA A 440 26.42 -2.92 28.76
C ALA A 440 27.07 -1.58 29.19
N SER A 441 27.44 -0.70 28.26
CA SER A 441 28.10 0.58 28.49
C SER A 441 27.44 1.76 27.76
N SER A 442 26.23 1.60 27.23
CA SER A 442 25.57 2.67 26.47
C SER A 442 24.83 3.65 27.40
N ASP A 443 25.10 4.94 27.23
CA ASP A 443 24.38 6.02 27.93
C ASP A 443 23.04 6.27 27.23
N GLY A 444 21.93 5.99 27.91
CA GLY A 444 20.58 6.19 27.39
C GLY A 444 20.31 7.64 26.96
N SER A 445 20.97 8.61 27.60
CA SER A 445 20.87 10.03 27.24
C SER A 445 21.55 10.33 25.89
N LEU A 446 22.73 9.73 25.64
CA LEU A 446 23.42 9.86 24.35
C LEU A 446 22.63 9.19 23.21
N ILE A 447 21.98 8.05 23.50
CA ILE A 447 21.09 7.39 22.53
C ILE A 447 19.89 8.29 22.23
N ALA A 448 19.24 8.86 23.24
CA ALA A 448 18.13 9.78 23.06
C ALA A 448 18.53 11.01 22.21
N GLN A 449 19.71 11.60 22.48
CA GLN A 449 20.27 12.70 21.68
C GLN A 449 20.58 12.27 20.23
N SER A 450 21.09 11.06 20.03
CA SER A 450 21.38 10.53 18.69
C SER A 450 20.11 10.29 17.87
N ILE A 451 19.05 9.78 18.52
CA ILE A 451 17.73 9.60 17.92
C ILE A 451 17.12 10.97 17.59
N GLN A 452 17.13 11.90 18.55
CA GLN A 452 16.65 13.27 18.36
C GLN A 452 17.33 13.93 17.15
N GLY A 453 18.67 13.95 17.13
CA GLY A 453 19.43 14.55 16.04
C GLY A 453 19.24 13.85 14.68
N SER A 454 18.90 12.56 14.66
CA SER A 454 18.56 11.86 13.42
C SER A 454 17.21 12.27 12.87
N ILE A 455 16.21 12.39 13.74
CA ILE A 455 14.86 12.85 13.37
C ILE A 455 14.87 14.32 12.97
N GLU A 456 15.52 15.19 13.75
CA GLU A 456 15.65 16.62 13.45
C GLU A 456 16.34 16.83 12.09
N ARG A 457 17.50 16.20 11.88
CA ARG A 457 18.23 16.30 10.61
C ARG A 457 17.37 15.90 9.41
N PHE A 458 16.58 14.84 9.53
CA PHE A 458 15.68 14.41 8.46
C PHE A 458 14.66 15.49 8.09
N PHE A 459 13.97 16.06 9.08
CA PHE A 459 12.98 17.10 8.82
C PHE A 459 13.64 18.42 8.39
N ASP A 460 14.77 18.80 8.97
CA ASP A 460 15.49 20.04 8.63
C ASP A 460 16.00 20.00 7.19
N GLN A 461 16.52 18.84 6.74
CA GLN A 461 16.89 18.64 5.34
C GLN A 461 15.68 18.80 4.42
N TRP A 462 14.55 18.19 4.79
CA TRP A 462 13.31 18.33 4.02
C TRP A 462 12.82 19.80 3.99
N TYR A 463 12.82 20.50 5.12
CA TYR A 463 12.44 21.92 5.20
C TYR A 463 13.38 22.82 4.40
N THR A 464 14.68 22.53 4.42
CA THR A 464 15.69 23.30 3.67
C THR A 464 15.48 23.16 2.17
N GLU A 465 15.20 21.95 1.67
CA GLU A 465 14.99 21.70 0.25
C GLU A 465 13.61 22.19 -0.24
N TRP A 466 12.56 21.95 0.55
CA TRP A 466 11.18 22.12 0.10
C TRP A 466 10.43 23.30 0.70
N GLY A 467 10.78 23.72 1.92
CA GLY A 467 10.01 24.73 2.67
C GLY A 467 9.85 26.04 1.91
N VAL A 468 10.91 26.48 1.22
CA VAL A 468 10.89 27.67 0.38
C VAL A 468 10.10 27.48 -0.91
N SER A 469 10.19 26.33 -1.56
CA SER A 469 9.61 26.09 -2.88
C SER A 469 8.09 25.86 -2.83
N ILE A 470 7.58 25.28 -1.73
CA ILE A 470 6.15 25.00 -1.54
C ILE A 470 5.47 25.97 -0.55
N GLY A 471 6.25 26.85 0.08
CA GLY A 471 5.75 27.87 1.00
C GLY A 471 4.92 28.95 0.29
N LYS A 472 3.88 29.46 0.96
CA LYS A 472 3.01 30.52 0.46
C LYS A 472 3.18 31.82 1.25
N GLY A 473 2.89 32.94 0.60
CA GLY A 473 2.91 34.28 1.20
C GLY A 473 4.33 34.86 1.35
N PRO A 474 4.44 36.10 1.87
CA PRO A 474 5.72 36.80 2.02
C PRO A 474 6.71 36.06 2.94
N ASP A 475 6.18 35.39 3.97
CA ASP A 475 6.97 34.62 4.94
C ASP A 475 7.28 33.18 4.46
N ARG A 476 6.83 32.78 3.26
CA ARG A 476 6.98 31.42 2.70
C ARG A 476 6.59 30.32 3.68
N ARG A 477 5.49 30.51 4.42
CA ARG A 477 5.00 29.51 5.38
C ARG A 477 4.37 28.35 4.64
N LEU A 478 4.54 27.14 5.17
CA LEU A 478 3.85 25.98 4.64
C LEU A 478 2.33 26.18 4.70
N PRO A 479 1.57 25.71 3.70
CA PRO A 479 0.12 25.62 3.82
C PRO A 479 -0.26 24.78 5.05
N PRO A 480 -1.30 25.14 5.82
CA PRO A 480 -1.63 24.43 7.07
C PRO A 480 -1.83 22.92 6.91
N TYR A 481 -2.39 22.48 5.77
CA TYR A 481 -2.52 21.05 5.46
C TYR A 481 -1.15 20.34 5.38
N VAL A 482 -0.15 20.98 4.78
CA VAL A 482 1.20 20.44 4.64
C VAL A 482 1.89 20.42 6.01
N GLU A 483 1.75 21.48 6.79
CA GLU A 483 2.26 21.56 8.16
C GLU A 483 1.70 20.44 9.04
N ILE A 484 0.39 20.20 8.99
CA ILE A 484 -0.26 19.09 9.70
C ILE A 484 0.30 17.74 9.23
N LEU A 485 0.51 17.55 7.93
CA LEU A 485 1.01 16.28 7.38
C LEU A 485 2.45 16.00 7.81
N VAL A 486 3.34 16.99 7.73
CA VAL A 486 4.75 16.88 8.15
C VAL A 486 4.83 16.64 9.66
N THR A 487 4.10 17.43 10.45
CA THR A 487 4.08 17.30 11.92
C THR A 487 3.47 15.97 12.37
N HIS A 488 2.40 15.51 11.71
CA HIS A 488 1.84 14.19 11.96
C HIS A 488 2.83 13.08 11.59
N THR A 489 3.59 13.23 10.50
CA THR A 489 4.63 12.25 10.13
C THR A 489 5.69 12.13 11.23
N ARG A 490 6.08 13.25 11.84
CA ARG A 490 6.95 13.27 13.02
C ARG A 490 6.31 12.55 14.21
N LEU A 491 5.04 12.83 14.50
CA LEU A 491 4.29 12.13 15.55
C LEU A 491 4.22 10.62 15.29
N SER A 492 3.99 10.17 14.05
CA SER A 492 3.93 8.75 13.69
C SER A 492 5.26 8.04 13.94
N ILE A 493 6.40 8.73 13.80
CA ILE A 493 7.70 8.17 14.16
C ILE A 493 7.73 7.90 15.66
N TYR A 494 7.48 8.92 16.49
CA TYR A 494 7.48 8.76 17.95
C TYR A 494 6.48 7.70 18.43
N GLY A 495 5.24 7.76 17.97
CA GLY A 495 4.21 6.78 18.31
C GLY A 495 4.52 5.37 17.80
N GLY A 496 5.27 5.23 16.71
CA GLY A 496 5.67 3.95 16.16
C GLY A 496 6.77 3.22 16.95
N VAL A 497 7.53 3.95 17.79
CA VAL A 497 8.63 3.40 18.61
C VAL A 497 8.48 3.69 20.10
N ILE A 498 7.38 4.30 20.52
CA ILE A 498 7.13 4.69 21.92
C ILE A 498 7.26 3.51 22.90
N ASN A 499 6.90 2.31 22.45
CA ASN A 499 6.92 1.07 23.24
C ASN A 499 7.97 0.08 22.75
N HIS A 500 9.05 0.58 22.13
CA HIS A 500 10.12 -0.28 21.63
C HIS A 500 10.73 -1.12 22.77
N PRO A 501 10.74 -2.47 22.68
CA PRO A 501 11.09 -3.35 23.81
C PRO A 501 12.49 -3.09 24.40
N THR A 502 13.44 -2.72 23.55
CA THR A 502 14.85 -2.49 23.91
C THR A 502 15.17 -1.03 24.26
N ALA A 503 14.21 -0.11 24.19
CA ALA A 503 14.48 1.30 24.45
C ALA A 503 14.78 1.57 25.94
N PRO A 504 15.89 2.28 26.26
CA PRO A 504 16.18 2.79 27.60
C PRO A 504 15.09 3.74 28.14
N LEU A 505 15.12 4.00 29.45
CA LEU A 505 14.14 4.88 30.11
C LEU A 505 14.21 6.32 29.57
N GLU A 506 15.42 6.83 29.33
CA GLU A 506 15.68 8.17 28.79
C GLU A 506 15.10 8.32 27.38
N VAL A 507 15.25 7.28 26.56
CA VAL A 507 14.69 7.23 25.19
C VAL A 507 13.16 7.19 25.23
N ARG A 508 12.57 6.39 26.13
CA ARG A 508 11.11 6.37 26.32
C ARG A 508 10.59 7.74 26.77
N ARG A 509 11.22 8.37 27.77
CA ARG A 509 10.87 9.73 28.21
C ARG A 509 10.93 10.72 27.06
N PHE A 510 11.99 10.65 26.24
CA PHE A 510 12.11 11.46 25.03
C PHE A 510 10.93 11.23 24.07
N PHE A 511 10.57 9.98 23.77
CA PHE A 511 9.43 9.68 22.89
C PHE A 511 8.10 10.20 23.44
N HIS A 512 7.87 10.12 24.75
CA HIS A 512 6.68 10.69 25.38
C HIS A 512 6.63 12.22 25.22
N THR A 513 7.70 12.92 25.60
CA THR A 513 7.74 14.39 25.53
C THR A 513 7.69 14.90 24.09
N ALA A 514 8.51 14.35 23.20
CA ALA A 514 8.57 14.77 21.80
C ALA A 514 7.31 14.37 21.01
N GLY A 515 6.75 13.19 21.33
CA GLY A 515 5.46 12.74 20.83
C GLY A 515 4.32 13.67 21.26
N LEU A 516 4.23 14.00 22.55
CA LEU A 516 3.22 14.93 23.05
C LEU A 516 3.34 16.30 22.38
N SER A 517 4.56 16.86 22.31
CA SER A 517 4.82 18.13 21.61
C SER A 517 4.32 18.09 20.16
N SER A 518 4.65 17.03 19.42
CA SER A 518 4.20 16.86 18.02
C SER A 518 2.68 16.75 17.91
N ALA A 519 2.03 16.07 18.85
CA ALA A 519 0.58 15.93 18.89
C ALA A 519 -0.12 17.28 19.17
N LEU A 520 0.39 18.07 20.11
CA LEU A 520 -0.10 19.42 20.37
C LEU A 520 0.06 20.32 19.14
N ASN A 521 1.20 20.22 18.45
CA ASN A 521 1.45 21.00 17.24
C ASN A 521 0.56 20.63 16.05
N VAL A 522 0.21 19.35 15.87
CA VAL A 522 -0.80 18.95 14.86
C VAL A 522 -2.15 19.63 15.12
N MET A 523 -2.62 19.62 16.36
CA MET A 523 -3.88 20.27 16.75
C MET A 523 -3.81 21.79 16.61
N ARG A 524 -2.70 22.39 17.03
CA ARG A 524 -2.43 23.83 16.91
C ARG A 524 -2.46 24.31 15.46
N ALA A 525 -1.77 23.60 14.55
CA ALA A 525 -1.77 23.91 13.13
C ALA A 525 -3.18 23.85 12.52
N ALA A 526 -4.02 22.91 12.97
CA ALA A 526 -5.41 22.82 12.55
C ALA A 526 -6.26 24.02 13.02
N ILE A 527 -6.08 24.46 14.27
CA ILE A 527 -6.79 25.61 14.83
C ILE A 527 -6.36 26.92 14.14
N GLN A 528 -5.05 27.17 14.06
CA GLN A 528 -4.51 28.40 13.46
C GLN A 528 -4.77 28.47 11.95
N GLY A 529 -4.81 27.32 11.28
CA GLY A 529 -4.99 27.18 9.84
C GLY A 529 -6.44 27.04 9.36
N GLU A 530 -7.44 27.10 10.26
CA GLU A 530 -8.85 26.74 9.95
C GLU A 530 -9.37 27.36 8.64
N SER A 531 -9.09 28.64 8.41
CA SER A 531 -9.56 29.38 7.23
C SER A 531 -9.15 28.75 5.90
N GLN A 532 -8.02 28.04 5.86
CA GLN A 532 -7.46 27.38 4.67
C GLN A 532 -7.75 25.87 4.64
N LEU A 533 -8.39 25.31 5.66
CA LEU A 533 -8.70 23.88 5.78
C LEU A 533 -10.15 23.54 5.39
N GLN A 534 -10.86 24.47 4.77
CA GLN A 534 -12.26 24.26 4.37
C GLN A 534 -12.43 23.06 3.44
N SER A 535 -11.50 22.80 2.52
CA SER A 535 -11.52 21.64 1.61
C SER A 535 -10.66 20.45 2.09
N MET A 536 -10.22 20.47 3.36
CA MET A 536 -9.33 19.47 3.92
C MET A 536 -9.84 18.03 3.70
N PRO A 537 -8.97 17.11 3.23
CA PRO A 537 -9.29 15.69 3.09
C PRO A 537 -9.70 15.03 4.41
N ASN A 538 -10.53 13.98 4.30
CA ASN A 538 -10.92 13.12 5.41
C ASN A 538 -9.70 12.53 6.15
N ASN A 539 -8.62 12.22 5.42
CA ASN A 539 -7.39 11.68 6.02
C ASN A 539 -6.79 12.60 7.08
N THR A 540 -6.84 13.92 6.85
CA THR A 540 -6.30 14.89 7.79
C THR A 540 -7.12 14.95 9.07
N ALA A 541 -8.44 14.75 8.99
CA ALA A 541 -9.27 14.64 10.19
C ALA A 541 -8.89 13.42 11.05
N ILE A 542 -8.53 12.30 10.42
CA ILE A 542 -8.02 11.10 11.11
C ILE A 542 -6.68 11.42 11.79
N MET A 543 -5.74 12.05 11.08
CA MET A 543 -4.44 12.46 11.62
C MET A 543 -4.56 13.40 12.82
N ILE A 544 -5.45 14.41 12.74
CA ILE A 544 -5.71 15.34 13.84
C ILE A 544 -6.33 14.60 15.04
N SER A 545 -7.25 13.68 14.78
CA SER A 545 -7.89 12.91 15.85
C SER A 545 -6.94 11.93 16.52
N PHE A 546 -6.03 11.32 15.76
CA PHE A 546 -4.95 10.50 16.30
C PHE A 546 -4.05 11.33 17.23
N ALA A 547 -3.65 12.53 16.82
CA ALA A 547 -2.89 13.44 17.66
C ALA A 547 -3.65 13.82 18.95
N ALA A 548 -4.94 14.12 18.85
CA ALA A 548 -5.78 14.42 20.02
C ALA A 548 -5.84 13.25 21.01
N CYS A 549 -6.09 12.03 20.52
CA CYS A 549 -6.11 10.83 21.36
C CYS A 549 -4.74 10.54 21.98
N PHE A 550 -3.67 10.65 21.20
CA PHE A 550 -2.29 10.46 21.68
C PHE A 550 -1.96 11.44 22.82
N ALA A 551 -2.29 12.72 22.64
CA ALA A 551 -2.08 13.75 23.65
C ALA A 551 -2.93 13.51 24.91
N LEU A 552 -4.21 13.14 24.74
CA LEU A 552 -5.12 12.83 25.85
C LEU A 552 -4.56 11.69 26.70
N THR A 553 -4.17 10.60 26.06
CA THR A 553 -3.61 9.42 26.73
C THR A 553 -2.33 9.75 27.47
N LEU A 554 -1.36 10.43 26.86
CA LEU A 554 -0.13 10.77 27.58
C LEU A 554 -0.38 11.74 28.73
N SER A 555 -1.28 12.71 28.54
CA SER A 555 -1.59 13.70 29.58
C SER A 555 -2.25 13.10 30.82
N SER A 556 -2.97 11.98 30.72
CA SER A 556 -3.57 11.32 31.88
C SER A 556 -2.54 10.67 32.82
N TYR A 557 -1.32 10.44 32.35
CA TYR A 557 -0.22 9.87 33.13
C TYR A 557 0.80 10.93 33.58
N ALA A 558 0.54 12.21 33.32
CA ALA A 558 1.33 13.28 33.91
C ALA A 558 1.15 13.26 35.43
N THR A 559 2.25 13.41 36.16
CA THR A 559 2.26 13.38 37.63
C THR A 559 1.22 14.35 38.24
N GLY A 560 0.57 13.89 39.30
CA GLY A 560 -0.62 14.53 39.86
C GLY A 560 -0.39 15.98 40.31
N GLY A 561 -1.22 16.91 39.82
CA GLY A 561 -1.21 18.33 40.17
C GLY A 561 -0.83 19.29 39.03
N SER A 562 -0.47 18.79 37.84
CA SER A 562 -0.14 19.64 36.70
C SER A 562 -1.36 20.25 35.99
N ALA A 563 -1.22 21.49 35.52
CA ALA A 563 -2.19 22.12 34.61
C ALA A 563 -2.20 21.47 33.21
N LEU A 564 -1.30 20.52 32.93
CA LEU A 564 -1.12 19.90 31.62
C LEU A 564 -2.37 19.17 31.13
N ALA A 565 -2.91 18.22 31.91
CA ALA A 565 -4.09 17.46 31.48
C ALA A 565 -5.34 18.34 31.23
N PRO A 566 -5.68 19.33 32.09
CA PRO A 566 -6.70 20.33 31.75
C PRO A 566 -6.40 21.10 30.46
N SER A 567 -5.16 21.53 30.25
CA SER A 567 -4.75 22.31 29.07
C SER A 567 -4.85 21.51 27.77
N VAL A 568 -4.45 20.23 27.80
CA VAL A 568 -4.60 19.31 26.67
C VAL A 568 -6.07 19.09 26.33
N ARG A 569 -6.93 18.88 27.35
CA ARG A 569 -8.38 18.74 27.15
C ARG A 569 -9.00 19.99 26.49
N ASN A 570 -8.58 21.19 26.89
CA ASN A 570 -9.04 22.44 26.26
C ASN A 570 -8.65 22.49 24.78
N LEU A 571 -7.39 22.19 24.45
CA LEU A 571 -6.92 22.17 23.06
C LEU A 571 -7.68 21.15 22.20
N ILE A 572 -8.00 19.97 22.75
CA ILE A 572 -8.80 18.96 22.05
C ILE A 572 -10.23 19.46 21.80
N ASP A 573 -10.86 20.17 22.75
CA ASP A 573 -12.21 20.73 22.57
C ASP A 573 -12.24 21.86 21.50
N GLU A 574 -11.23 22.74 21.49
CA GLU A 574 -11.02 23.74 20.44
C GLU A 574 -10.89 23.07 19.07
N THR A 575 -10.00 22.06 18.97
CA THR A 575 -9.74 21.29 17.75
C THR A 575 -11.01 20.58 17.26
N ALA A 576 -11.75 19.94 18.16
CA ALA A 576 -12.98 19.24 17.85
C ALA A 576 -14.04 20.20 17.28
N THR A 577 -14.10 21.42 17.81
CA THR A 577 -14.99 22.47 17.31
C THR A 577 -14.59 22.93 15.90
N VAL A 578 -13.29 23.07 15.63
CA VAL A 578 -12.76 23.35 14.27
C VAL A 578 -13.15 22.23 13.29
N LEU A 579 -12.94 20.95 13.66
CA LEU A 579 -13.30 19.80 12.82
C LEU A 579 -14.80 19.76 12.48
N GLU A 580 -15.66 20.09 13.44
CA GLU A 580 -17.10 20.20 13.22
C GLU A 580 -17.47 21.35 12.27
N ARG A 581 -16.82 22.53 12.38
CA ARG A 581 -17.07 23.67 11.49
C ARG A 581 -16.62 23.38 10.08
N ILE A 582 -15.40 22.87 9.91
CA ILE A 582 -14.86 22.44 8.62
C ILE A 582 -15.83 21.44 7.97
N GLY A 583 -16.22 20.39 8.67
CA GLY A 583 -17.09 19.34 8.12
C GLY A 583 -18.48 19.82 7.66
N LYS A 584 -18.92 21.01 8.12
CA LYS A 584 -20.21 21.65 7.82
C LYS A 584 -20.09 22.91 6.96
N VAL A 585 -18.97 23.13 6.26
CA VAL A 585 -18.77 24.28 5.33
C VAL A 585 -19.97 24.46 4.39
N THR A 586 -20.55 23.37 3.89
CA THR A 586 -21.88 23.34 3.29
C THR A 586 -22.80 22.37 4.04
N ARG A 587 -24.11 22.53 3.88
CA ARG A 587 -25.11 21.67 4.54
C ARG A 587 -25.04 20.21 4.07
N HIS A 588 -24.62 19.98 2.83
CA HIS A 588 -24.57 18.66 2.19
C HIS A 588 -23.17 18.04 2.17
N ARG A 589 -22.10 18.76 2.57
CA ARG A 589 -20.75 18.18 2.69
C ARG A 589 -20.74 16.95 3.58
N ASN A 590 -21.40 17.03 4.74
CA ASN A 590 -21.46 15.97 5.75
C ASN A 590 -20.09 15.28 5.98
N GLY A 591 -19.05 16.08 6.19
CA GLY A 591 -17.67 15.59 6.19
C GLY A 591 -17.38 14.64 7.35
N LEU A 592 -16.46 13.70 7.14
CA LEU A 592 -16.02 12.74 8.17
C LEU A 592 -15.50 13.46 9.44
N SER A 593 -14.93 14.65 9.29
CA SER A 593 -14.45 15.48 10.40
C SER A 593 -15.54 15.82 11.43
N ILE A 594 -16.83 15.86 11.05
CA ILE A 594 -17.93 16.06 12.01
C ILE A 594 -18.00 14.90 13.00
N LYS A 595 -17.90 13.65 12.51
CA LYS A 595 -17.97 12.46 13.36
C LYS A 595 -16.80 12.44 14.34
N TYR A 596 -15.59 12.71 13.84
CA TYR A 596 -14.39 12.80 14.67
C TYR A 596 -14.47 13.94 15.70
N GLY A 597 -14.90 15.15 15.32
CA GLY A 597 -15.06 16.26 16.26
C GLY A 597 -16.04 15.93 17.39
N LYS A 598 -17.21 15.34 17.07
CA LYS A 598 -18.16 14.89 18.09
C LYS A 598 -17.58 13.82 19.02
N TYR A 599 -16.85 12.86 18.46
CA TYR A 599 -16.19 11.81 19.22
C TYR A 599 -15.13 12.39 20.18
N LEU A 600 -14.28 13.30 19.70
CA LEU A 600 -13.28 13.98 20.52
C LEU A 600 -13.91 14.70 21.73
N LYS A 601 -15.03 15.40 21.53
CA LYS A 601 -15.77 16.02 22.65
C LYS A 601 -16.29 15.00 23.65
N GLN A 602 -16.76 13.85 23.17
CA GLN A 602 -17.27 12.79 24.05
C GLN A 602 -16.16 12.17 24.90
N ILE A 603 -14.99 11.86 24.30
CA ILE A 603 -13.86 11.29 25.06
C ILE A 603 -13.28 12.28 26.07
N VAL A 604 -13.20 13.58 25.72
CA VAL A 604 -12.73 14.62 26.65
C VAL A 604 -13.67 14.74 27.85
N ARG A 605 -14.99 14.70 27.62
CA ARG A 605 -15.99 14.73 28.71
C ARG A 605 -15.85 13.52 29.64
N ARG A 606 -15.70 12.31 29.10
CA ARG A 606 -15.48 11.09 29.89
C ARG A 606 -14.19 11.16 30.70
N ALA A 607 -13.10 11.62 30.08
CA ALA A 607 -11.83 11.81 30.75
C ALA A 607 -11.87 12.91 31.84
N ALA A 608 -12.83 13.84 31.79
CA ALA A 608 -13.03 14.86 32.81
C ALA A 608 -13.86 14.36 34.01
N THR A 609 -14.78 13.40 33.81
CA THR A 609 -15.65 12.87 34.87
C THR A 609 -15.02 11.76 35.71
N GLY A 610 -13.81 11.30 35.37
CA GLY A 610 -13.13 10.22 36.10
C GLY A 610 -13.66 8.82 35.78
N ASP A 611 -14.64 8.70 34.88
CA ASP A 611 -15.05 7.44 34.26
C ASP A 611 -14.01 7.04 33.21
N GLY A 612 -12.83 6.63 33.69
CA GLY A 612 -11.78 6.08 32.84
C GLY A 612 -12.29 4.89 32.04
N ILE A 613 -11.68 4.69 30.87
CA ILE A 613 -11.77 3.46 30.07
C ILE A 613 -11.33 2.31 30.98
N SER A 614 -12.29 1.70 31.66
CA SER A 614 -12.06 0.55 32.53
C SER A 614 -11.97 -0.67 31.62
N ASP A 615 -10.77 -1.00 31.17
CA ASP A 615 -10.53 -2.29 30.53
C ASP A 615 -10.67 -3.40 31.60
N PRO A 616 -11.58 -4.38 31.46
CA PRO A 616 -11.80 -5.43 32.47
C PRO A 616 -10.62 -6.38 32.70
N ARG A 617 -9.45 -6.15 32.09
CA ARG A 617 -8.31 -7.09 32.07
C ARG A 617 -7.08 -6.67 32.87
N MET A 618 -7.05 -5.51 33.52
CA MET A 618 -5.93 -5.16 34.41
C MET A 618 -6.11 -5.78 35.81
N PRO A 619 -5.10 -6.48 36.37
CA PRO A 619 -5.17 -6.99 37.73
C PRO A 619 -5.20 -5.82 38.73
N ILE A 620 -6.16 -5.91 39.66
CA ILE A 620 -6.31 -4.99 40.80
C ILE A 620 -4.98 -4.98 41.57
N VAL A 621 -4.24 -3.88 41.49
CA VAL A 621 -3.15 -3.60 42.42
C VAL A 621 -3.81 -3.08 43.70
N ASN A 622 -3.72 -3.87 44.78
CA ASN A 622 -4.25 -3.50 46.08
C ASN A 622 -3.70 -2.14 46.52
N GLU A 623 -4.60 -1.19 46.75
CA GLU A 623 -4.30 0.08 47.40
C GLU A 623 -3.67 -0.14 48.77
N ALA A 624 -2.50 0.47 49.00
CA ALA A 624 -1.92 0.59 50.32
C ALA A 624 -2.69 1.63 51.17
N PRO A 625 -2.66 1.54 52.51
CA PRO A 625 -3.57 2.29 53.36
C PRO A 625 -3.33 3.80 53.31
N ILE A 626 -4.45 4.53 53.23
CA ILE A 626 -4.60 5.98 53.30
C ILE A 626 -3.85 6.53 54.52
N THR A 627 -2.73 7.21 54.29
CA THR A 627 -2.14 8.15 55.25
C THR A 627 -2.75 9.53 55.03
N THR A 628 -3.29 10.09 56.10
CA THR A 628 -3.87 11.44 56.21
C THR A 628 -2.92 12.53 55.69
N PRO A 629 -3.41 13.55 54.96
CA PRO A 629 -2.55 14.60 54.42
C PRO A 629 -2.11 15.55 55.53
N THR A 630 -0.83 15.53 55.84
CA THR A 630 -0.15 16.59 56.61
C THR A 630 -0.12 17.85 55.74
N PHE A 631 -0.84 18.87 56.19
CA PHE A 631 -0.76 20.24 55.66
C PHE A 631 0.66 20.78 55.85
N LEU A 632 1.48 20.79 54.78
CA LEU A 632 2.53 21.79 54.49
C LEU A 632 3.30 21.34 53.23
N ASP A 633 3.49 22.31 52.32
CA ASP A 633 4.31 22.29 51.10
C ASP A 633 3.81 21.51 49.86
N GLN A 634 3.27 22.23 48.88
CA GLN A 634 4.04 22.71 47.72
C GLN A 634 3.19 23.61 46.80
N GLN A 635 3.80 24.70 46.35
CA GLN A 635 3.22 25.69 45.44
C GLN A 635 2.69 25.02 44.16
N ALA A 636 1.38 25.05 43.96
CA ALA A 636 0.78 24.83 42.64
C ALA A 636 1.25 25.94 41.72
N LEU A 637 2.17 25.63 40.79
CA LEU A 637 2.82 26.63 39.93
C LEU A 637 1.89 27.25 38.86
N TRP A 638 0.62 26.83 38.79
CA TRP A 638 -0.36 27.40 37.85
C TRP A 638 -1.78 27.38 38.43
N PRO A 639 -2.42 28.56 38.63
CA PRO A 639 -3.86 28.63 38.86
C PRO A 639 -4.70 28.47 37.57
N GLU A 640 -4.11 28.68 36.39
CA GLU A 640 -4.83 28.71 35.10
C GLU A 640 -4.30 27.68 34.07
N PRO A 641 -5.18 27.06 33.26
CA PRO A 641 -4.78 26.19 32.15
C PRO A 641 -3.96 26.94 31.08
N LEU A 642 -2.94 26.28 30.54
CA LEU A 642 -2.12 26.76 29.42
C LEU A 642 -2.94 26.83 28.12
N GLN A 643 -2.81 27.93 27.39
CA GLN A 643 -3.46 28.13 26.09
C GLN A 643 -2.55 27.65 24.94
N PHE A 644 -2.42 26.33 24.77
CA PHE A 644 -1.54 25.73 23.75
C PHE A 644 -1.84 26.19 22.32
N SER A 645 -3.08 26.57 22.00
CA SER A 645 -3.46 27.06 20.67
C SER A 645 -2.77 28.39 20.29
N ALA A 646 -2.35 29.19 21.27
CA ALA A 646 -1.70 30.48 21.08
C ALA A 646 -0.16 30.44 21.23
N MET A 647 0.40 29.30 21.66
CA MET A 647 1.84 29.16 21.92
C MET A 647 2.66 28.92 20.64
N SER A 648 3.95 29.23 20.65
CA SER A 648 4.94 28.78 19.66
C SER A 648 5.42 27.35 19.93
N ASP A 649 6.11 26.73 18.97
CA ASP A 649 6.70 25.40 19.14
C ASP A 649 7.67 25.37 20.34
N ASP A 650 8.54 26.36 20.44
CA ASP A 650 9.49 26.49 21.54
C ASP A 650 8.79 26.66 22.89
N GLN A 651 7.70 27.43 22.94
CA GLN A 651 6.90 27.62 24.15
C GLN A 651 6.24 26.32 24.61
N ILE A 652 5.76 25.49 23.67
CA ILE A 652 5.20 24.16 23.99
C ILE A 652 6.29 23.24 24.54
N VAL A 653 7.45 23.17 23.88
CA VAL A 653 8.58 22.36 24.35
C VAL A 653 9.04 22.82 25.74
N GLN A 654 9.13 24.12 25.97
CA GLN A 654 9.47 24.66 27.29
C GLN A 654 8.42 24.29 28.34
N ALA A 655 7.12 24.41 28.03
CA ALA A 655 6.04 24.06 28.93
C ALA A 655 6.06 22.56 29.32
N LEU A 656 6.34 21.67 28.36
CA LEU A 656 6.40 20.23 28.60
C LEU A 656 7.63 19.81 29.44
N ASN A 657 8.73 20.56 29.38
CA ASN A 657 9.95 20.28 30.15
C ASN A 657 9.95 20.93 31.55
N GLN A 658 8.85 21.56 31.98
CA GLN A 658 8.76 22.14 33.32
C GLN A 658 8.61 21.06 34.40
N PRO A 659 9.20 21.27 35.60
CA PRO A 659 9.06 20.36 36.73
C PRO A 659 7.59 20.19 37.11
N GLY A 660 7.14 18.93 37.26
CA GLY A 660 5.74 18.57 37.54
C GLY A 660 4.92 18.15 36.32
N ASN A 661 5.46 18.28 35.10
CA ASN A 661 4.90 17.70 33.88
C ASN A 661 5.58 16.37 33.49
N ASP A 662 6.37 15.80 34.40
CA ASP A 662 7.03 14.52 34.20
C ASP A 662 6.02 13.37 34.15
N PHE A 663 6.30 12.39 33.30
CA PHE A 663 5.52 11.16 33.16
C PHE A 663 6.01 10.09 34.16
N GLU A 664 5.09 9.31 34.72
CA GLU A 664 5.44 8.19 35.59
C GLU A 664 6.27 7.12 34.86
N PRO A 665 7.35 6.57 35.47
CA PRO A 665 8.19 5.56 34.83
C PRO A 665 7.49 4.20 34.62
N SER A 666 6.46 3.91 35.43
CA SER A 666 5.66 2.70 35.44
C SER A 666 4.59 2.70 34.34
N PHE A 667 5.02 2.90 33.10
CA PHE A 667 4.17 2.68 31.94
C PHE A 667 3.97 1.16 31.75
N GLY A 668 2.80 0.66 32.15
CA GLY A 668 2.31 -0.64 31.68
C GLY A 668 1.98 -0.50 30.20
N GLY A 669 2.88 -1.06 29.36
CA GLY A 669 2.90 -0.90 27.91
C GLY A 669 1.54 -0.84 27.21
N LEU A 670 1.34 0.14 26.33
CA LEU A 670 0.45 -0.02 25.18
C LEU A 670 1.21 -0.85 24.13
N SER A 671 0.63 -1.88 23.52
CA SER A 671 1.27 -2.50 22.36
C SER A 671 1.17 -1.55 21.16
N TRP A 672 2.16 -1.55 20.27
CA TRP A 672 2.04 -0.93 18.95
C TRP A 672 0.86 -1.56 18.15
N GLU A 673 0.54 -2.82 18.43
CA GLU A 673 -0.67 -3.51 17.92
C GLU A 673 -1.94 -2.89 18.51
N ASP A 674 -1.95 -2.46 19.78
CA ASP A 674 -3.11 -1.80 20.40
C ASP A 674 -3.36 -0.42 19.79
N MET A 675 -2.30 0.32 19.46
CA MET A 675 -2.39 1.64 18.81
C MET A 675 -2.81 1.56 17.34
N THR A 676 -2.43 0.49 16.63
CA THR A 676 -2.71 0.29 15.20
C THR A 676 -4.01 -0.46 14.92
N ASN A 677 -4.50 -1.29 15.85
CA ASN A 677 -5.72 -2.08 15.65
C ASN A 677 -7.03 -1.30 15.84
N PHE A 678 -6.99 -0.01 16.19
CA PHE A 678 -8.21 0.73 16.57
C PHE A 678 -9.06 -0.03 17.61
N GLU A 679 -8.53 -0.99 18.37
CA GLU A 679 -9.30 -1.71 19.40
C GLU A 679 -9.71 -0.77 20.55
N TRP A 680 -8.98 0.34 20.73
CA TRP A 680 -9.38 1.46 21.59
C TRP A 680 -10.53 2.31 21.01
N LEU A 681 -10.82 2.21 19.70
CA LEU A 681 -12.11 2.58 19.11
C LEU A 681 -13.08 1.41 19.24
N TYR A 682 -13.24 0.87 20.45
CA TYR A 682 -14.41 0.08 20.77
C TYR A 682 -15.61 1.00 20.59
N TRP A 683 -16.25 0.97 19.41
CA TRP A 683 -17.53 1.61 19.18
C TRP A 683 -18.52 0.85 20.04
N PRO A 684 -19.01 1.41 21.17
CA PRO A 684 -20.14 0.78 21.81
C PRO A 684 -21.25 0.76 20.76
N GLU A 685 -21.95 -0.36 20.59
CA GLU A 685 -23.23 -0.35 19.91
C GLU A 685 -24.12 0.64 20.65
N VAL A 686 -24.14 1.91 20.22
CA VAL A 686 -25.09 2.89 20.73
C VAL A 686 -26.38 2.58 20.01
N GLY A 687 -27.13 1.63 20.57
CA GLY A 687 -28.51 1.43 20.22
C GLY A 687 -29.30 2.70 20.57
N ILE A 688 -29.72 3.44 19.55
CA ILE A 688 -31.06 4.04 19.43
C ILE A 688 -31.49 3.91 17.97
#